data_AF-A0A4R7TCA5-F1
#
_entry.id   AF-A0A4R7TCA5-F1
#
_cell.length_a   1.000
_cell.length_b   1.000
_cell.length_c   1.000
_cell.angle_alpha   90.00
_cell.angle_beta   90.00
_cell.angle_gamma   90.00
#
_symmetry.space_group_name_H-M   'P 1'
#
loop_
_entity.id
_entity.type
_entity.pdbx_description
1 polymer ?
#
loop_
_entity_poly.entity_id
_entity_poly.type
_entity_poly.pdbx_seq_one_letter_code
_entity_poly.pdbx_strand_id
1 'polypeptide(L)'
;MTAHLPVALIGAAGSFTAALDQTGVSFDRYDELAAADLTQYGVLIVLAASYPEPAELDTTTIEAFTRSGGKAYVEFATDDTGFLPAAEEIRIAHTERIFSPGTLRGLEPLSVLDEHSSRAQVVSAPPDATELLTYGNVAGTHVAVFGPPEKTFPALLSIPKQNGTLLYATTPLSHWIEGSYKPVRRWCRLLQAIVAELTGADLPDEVEVFTEPRVWVASGEPVKLVVRSTTKPESDLELIETTPGRFESEPHYLADGTHSFAAGGEQTTVEVGPRDQRYRRMVDRGIAWFDRAGMFYDQPDGSKGVAEGFSNEIGLDGKLPFRPVPRGDCFTQVAHAFRMYADLAGFPRGRTIADNLMRLVVEEEQLTDRNALFGSFEPRGARTDLTGTNNLFADDNGWISLFALISGDTEAGLRGVEALIRTASAELGLQVDPWRTPSTLLVKGWDEISRSPIPDGLDLTSHWQSSAQCAYLYAYGITGEQRYLDVATRGLDHMAGHHPRARLETSRTCEAGRFLLPLAGAYYYTKKPLYLETLRSLGEYLKSRQGPDGGFAEWDGKCPPSNEAYGVDEASIFQANGDPVTDQLYGTPFAAWALPVVHRITGEEIFGELANGVLDYLSRIQLDTGDEQLDGAWQRAFDFDAWEYFGSNADLGWGPYCVETGWSVAPSLIGAMLHLTGGTFFPPPPEPGAGRSDLAATVRADFDAIAAGRPASATFSRRTDGRIVRDQGSARAVLGDLIAAGEPVWARNEPARSVEIYVRGADDHLHHTYLDDRTGQGRWQRIGDLELADDPVVAFNPGADAVEIYVLGKDRHIHHCSMIDVRGGHTPWEQVGTLHFQGPPAVMYDEQLGTVRLVANDIAGQDRRTRKVNRWHLPWQDYSHWITA
;
A
#
# COMPACT_ATOMS: atom_id res chain seq x y z
N MET A 1 0.18 -34.90 -47.13
CA MET A 1 -0.50 -33.66 -46.69
C MET A 1 -1.98 -33.81 -47.03
N THR A 2 -2.78 -34.28 -46.09
CA THR A 2 -4.23 -34.10 -46.14
C THR A 2 -4.47 -32.60 -45.98
N ALA A 3 -5.09 -31.96 -46.97
CA ALA A 3 -5.51 -30.57 -46.81
C ALA A 3 -6.55 -30.53 -45.69
N HIS A 4 -6.19 -29.93 -44.55
CA HIS A 4 -7.14 -29.70 -43.47
C HIS A 4 -8.19 -28.71 -44.01
N LEU A 5 -9.47 -28.99 -43.77
CA LEU A 5 -10.51 -28.01 -44.02
C LEU A 5 -10.24 -26.77 -43.14
N PRO A 6 -10.56 -25.56 -43.62
CA PRO A 6 -10.38 -24.35 -42.82
C PRO A 6 -11.20 -24.39 -41.52
N VAL A 7 -10.86 -23.51 -40.60
CA VAL A 7 -11.61 -23.23 -39.36
C VAL A 7 -12.57 -22.06 -39.60
N ALA A 8 -13.83 -22.20 -39.20
CA ALA A 8 -14.75 -21.05 -39.10
C ALA A 8 -14.61 -20.42 -37.71
N LEU A 9 -14.28 -19.13 -37.64
CA LEU A 9 -14.09 -18.39 -36.39
C LEU A 9 -15.14 -17.27 -36.25
N ILE A 10 -15.97 -17.36 -35.23
CA ILE A 10 -17.09 -16.43 -34.98
C ILE A 10 -16.75 -15.52 -33.80
N GLY A 11 -16.78 -14.19 -34.01
CA GLY A 11 -16.61 -13.18 -32.96
C GLY A 11 -15.28 -12.40 -33.00
N ALA A 12 -14.98 -11.68 -31.92
CA ALA A 12 -13.79 -10.83 -31.78
C ALA A 12 -12.53 -11.68 -31.55
N ALA A 13 -11.80 -11.96 -32.64
CA ALA A 13 -10.87 -13.06 -32.73
C ALA A 13 -9.42 -12.81 -32.25
N GLY A 14 -9.13 -11.81 -31.42
CA GLY A 14 -7.75 -11.37 -31.17
C GLY A 14 -6.78 -12.48 -30.76
N SER A 15 -7.13 -13.26 -29.73
CA SER A 15 -6.26 -14.29 -29.15
C SER A 15 -6.25 -15.62 -29.92
N PHE A 16 -7.39 -16.07 -30.43
CA PHE A 16 -7.47 -17.29 -31.26
C PHE A 16 -6.86 -17.12 -32.65
N THR A 17 -6.90 -15.92 -33.23
CA THR A 17 -6.22 -15.64 -34.51
C THR A 17 -4.73 -15.90 -34.39
N ALA A 18 -4.08 -15.40 -33.33
CA ALA A 18 -2.66 -15.63 -33.09
C ALA A 18 -2.32 -17.13 -32.96
N ALA A 19 -3.16 -17.90 -32.25
CA ALA A 19 -2.95 -19.34 -32.10
C ALA A 19 -3.13 -20.12 -33.42
N LEU A 20 -4.10 -19.73 -34.26
CA LEU A 20 -4.33 -20.33 -35.58
C LEU A 20 -3.18 -20.03 -36.54
N ASP A 21 -2.68 -18.79 -36.55
CA ASP A 21 -1.53 -18.39 -37.38
C ASP A 21 -0.26 -19.17 -36.99
N GLN A 22 0.02 -19.28 -35.69
CA GLN A 22 1.20 -19.99 -35.17
C GLN A 22 1.16 -21.50 -35.41
N THR A 23 -0.04 -22.10 -35.48
CA THR A 23 -0.23 -23.53 -35.81
C THR A 23 -0.31 -23.78 -37.31
N GLY A 24 -0.27 -22.72 -38.14
CA GLY A 24 -0.35 -22.82 -39.60
C GLY A 24 -1.71 -23.28 -40.12
N VAL A 25 -2.77 -23.11 -39.33
CA VAL A 25 -4.13 -23.54 -39.68
C VAL A 25 -4.86 -22.40 -40.40
N SER A 26 -5.34 -22.67 -41.62
CA SER A 26 -6.17 -21.71 -42.37
C SER A 26 -7.53 -21.51 -41.71
N PHE A 27 -8.00 -20.27 -41.63
CA PHE A 27 -9.30 -19.95 -41.03
C PHE A 27 -9.99 -18.79 -41.76
N ASP A 28 -11.31 -18.76 -41.66
CA ASP A 28 -12.17 -17.67 -42.12
C ASP A 28 -12.93 -17.09 -40.92
N ARG A 29 -12.91 -15.75 -40.79
CA ARG A 29 -13.55 -15.04 -39.69
C ARG A 29 -14.91 -14.48 -40.11
N TYR A 30 -15.88 -14.62 -39.21
CA TYR A 30 -17.21 -14.05 -39.33
C TYR A 30 -17.58 -13.31 -38.03
N ASP A 31 -18.39 -12.25 -38.15
CA ASP A 31 -18.91 -11.55 -36.97
C ASP A 31 -20.08 -12.30 -36.32
N GLU A 32 -20.90 -12.97 -37.14
CA GLU A 32 -22.09 -13.72 -36.69
C GLU A 32 -22.11 -15.13 -37.29
N LEU A 33 -22.59 -16.11 -36.52
CA LEU A 33 -22.67 -17.51 -36.93
C LEU A 33 -23.50 -17.71 -38.20
N ALA A 34 -24.59 -16.94 -38.36
CA ALA A 34 -25.50 -17.06 -39.50
C ALA A 34 -24.86 -16.71 -40.86
N ALA A 35 -23.72 -15.99 -40.85
CA ALA A 35 -23.00 -15.65 -42.06
C ALA A 35 -22.06 -16.77 -42.58
N ALA A 36 -21.78 -17.78 -41.75
CA ALA A 36 -20.86 -18.86 -42.08
C ALA A 36 -21.57 -20.05 -42.74
N ASP A 37 -21.12 -20.46 -43.93
CA ASP A 37 -21.53 -21.73 -44.54
C ASP A 37 -20.70 -22.88 -43.96
N LEU A 38 -21.20 -23.49 -42.88
CA LEU A 38 -20.49 -24.53 -42.14
C LEU A 38 -20.14 -25.79 -42.95
N THR A 39 -20.71 -25.98 -44.15
CA THR A 39 -20.41 -27.14 -44.99
C THR A 39 -18.97 -27.14 -45.53
N GLN A 40 -18.28 -26.01 -45.45
CA GLN A 40 -16.91 -25.82 -45.93
C GLN A 40 -15.84 -26.08 -44.86
N TYR A 41 -16.26 -26.30 -43.60
CA TYR A 41 -15.38 -26.30 -42.44
C TYR A 41 -15.41 -27.65 -41.71
N GLY A 42 -14.26 -28.05 -41.15
CA GLY A 42 -14.17 -29.21 -40.25
C GLY A 42 -14.23 -28.81 -38.77
N VAL A 43 -13.97 -27.53 -38.49
CA VAL A 43 -13.89 -26.96 -37.14
C VAL A 43 -14.64 -25.64 -37.10
N LEU A 44 -15.37 -25.40 -36.01
CA LEU A 44 -16.06 -24.15 -35.70
C LEU A 44 -15.58 -23.64 -34.33
N ILE A 45 -15.22 -22.36 -34.23
CA ILE A 45 -14.88 -21.70 -32.96
C ILE A 45 -15.86 -20.53 -32.79
N VAL A 46 -16.60 -20.52 -31.69
CA VAL A 46 -17.55 -19.46 -31.32
C VAL A 46 -17.08 -18.82 -30.03
N LEU A 47 -16.63 -17.57 -30.15
CA LEU A 47 -16.14 -16.78 -29.01
C LEU A 47 -17.31 -16.12 -28.27
N ALA A 48 -17.05 -15.72 -27.02
CA ALA A 48 -18.06 -15.06 -26.20
C ALA A 48 -18.52 -13.76 -26.86
N ALA A 49 -19.81 -13.66 -27.17
CA ALA A 49 -20.39 -12.46 -27.78
C ALA A 49 -20.59 -11.31 -26.78
N SER A 50 -20.64 -11.64 -25.50
CA SER A 50 -20.75 -10.68 -24.39
C SER A 50 -19.97 -11.19 -23.18
N TYR A 51 -19.39 -10.24 -22.44
CA TYR A 51 -18.74 -10.45 -21.15
C TYR A 51 -18.92 -9.16 -20.34
N PRO A 52 -19.35 -9.21 -19.05
CA PRO A 52 -19.32 -10.32 -18.09
C PRO A 52 -20.51 -11.30 -18.09
N GLU A 53 -21.57 -11.04 -18.86
CA GLU A 53 -22.75 -11.92 -18.89
C GLU A 53 -22.71 -12.81 -20.14
N PRO A 54 -23.07 -14.10 -20.05
CA PRO A 54 -23.08 -14.98 -21.21
C PRO A 54 -24.24 -14.63 -22.15
N ALA A 55 -23.96 -14.67 -23.45
CA ALA A 55 -24.99 -14.45 -24.47
C ALA A 55 -25.81 -15.73 -24.69
N GLU A 56 -27.11 -15.57 -24.93
CA GLU A 56 -27.97 -16.65 -25.41
C GLU A 56 -27.66 -16.94 -26.89
N LEU A 57 -27.35 -18.19 -27.20
CA LEU A 57 -26.90 -18.65 -28.51
C LEU A 57 -27.91 -19.62 -29.12
N ASP A 58 -28.33 -19.38 -30.36
CA ASP A 58 -29.08 -20.39 -31.13
C ASP A 58 -28.11 -21.52 -31.55
N THR A 59 -28.15 -22.61 -30.80
CA THR A 59 -27.25 -23.75 -30.97
C THR A 59 -27.71 -24.72 -32.04
N THR A 60 -28.84 -24.50 -32.72
CA THR A 60 -29.40 -25.43 -33.72
C THR A 60 -28.39 -25.78 -34.81
N THR A 61 -27.69 -24.77 -35.32
CA THR A 61 -26.70 -24.93 -36.40
C THR A 61 -25.42 -25.61 -35.90
N ILE A 62 -24.99 -25.33 -34.66
CA ILE A 62 -23.81 -25.92 -34.02
C ILE A 62 -24.08 -27.41 -33.71
N GLU A 63 -25.28 -27.71 -33.23
CA GLU A 63 -25.72 -29.07 -32.96
C GLU A 63 -25.75 -29.91 -34.24
N ALA A 64 -26.32 -29.37 -35.32
CA ALA A 64 -26.31 -30.04 -36.63
C ALA A 64 -24.87 -30.29 -37.14
N PHE A 65 -24.00 -29.28 -37.02
CA PHE A 65 -22.60 -29.37 -37.41
C PHE A 65 -21.86 -30.47 -36.63
N THR A 66 -21.94 -30.47 -35.30
CA THR A 66 -21.27 -31.47 -34.45
C THR A 66 -21.85 -32.88 -34.64
N ARG A 67 -23.17 -33.04 -34.83
CA ARG A 67 -23.78 -34.34 -35.14
C ARG A 67 -23.34 -34.90 -36.50
N SER A 68 -23.00 -34.04 -37.46
CA SER A 68 -22.49 -34.45 -38.78
C SER A 68 -21.03 -34.91 -38.80
N GLY A 69 -20.29 -34.68 -37.70
CA GLY A 69 -18.88 -35.05 -37.56
C GLY A 69 -17.92 -33.89 -37.31
N GLY A 70 -18.42 -32.65 -37.30
CA GLY A 70 -17.62 -31.46 -37.01
C GLY A 70 -17.19 -31.35 -35.55
N LYS A 71 -16.14 -30.55 -35.30
CA LYS A 71 -15.67 -30.21 -33.96
C LYS A 71 -15.92 -28.73 -33.67
N ALA A 72 -16.66 -28.43 -32.61
CA ALA A 72 -16.98 -27.06 -32.23
C ALA A 72 -16.29 -26.67 -30.92
N TYR A 73 -15.81 -25.44 -30.82
CA TYR A 73 -15.49 -24.75 -29.57
C TYR A 73 -16.52 -23.66 -29.32
N VAL A 74 -17.08 -23.62 -28.13
CA VAL A 74 -18.00 -22.55 -27.68
C VAL A 74 -17.56 -22.13 -26.29
N GLU A 75 -17.36 -20.83 -26.08
CA GLU A 75 -17.06 -20.29 -24.74
C GLU A 75 -18.17 -19.39 -24.22
N PHE A 76 -18.43 -19.50 -22.92
CA PHE A 76 -19.24 -18.57 -22.12
C PHE A 76 -20.57 -18.13 -22.77
N ALA A 77 -21.39 -19.11 -23.17
CA ALA A 77 -22.70 -18.89 -23.79
C ALA A 77 -23.79 -19.66 -23.03
N THR A 78 -25.06 -19.32 -23.26
CA THR A 78 -26.21 -20.11 -22.81
C THR A 78 -27.06 -20.53 -23.99
N ASP A 79 -27.94 -21.51 -23.82
CA ASP A 79 -28.93 -21.88 -24.83
C ASP A 79 -30.28 -22.28 -24.22
N ASP A 80 -31.32 -22.27 -25.03
CA ASP A 80 -32.68 -22.70 -24.66
C ASP A 80 -32.99 -24.14 -25.07
N THR A 81 -32.13 -24.74 -25.91
CA THR A 81 -32.31 -26.09 -26.46
C THR A 81 -31.79 -27.21 -25.54
N GLY A 82 -30.94 -26.87 -24.56
CA GLY A 82 -30.26 -27.83 -23.68
C GLY A 82 -29.10 -28.56 -24.37
N PHE A 83 -28.56 -28.01 -25.45
CA PHE A 83 -27.38 -28.54 -26.13
C PHE A 83 -26.09 -28.23 -25.36
N LEU A 84 -26.03 -27.05 -24.74
CA LEU A 84 -24.93 -26.63 -23.84
C LEU A 84 -25.21 -27.10 -22.41
N PRO A 85 -24.16 -27.35 -21.60
CA PRO A 85 -24.33 -27.63 -20.17
C PRO A 85 -25.03 -26.47 -19.45
N ALA A 86 -26.11 -26.78 -18.72
CA ALA A 86 -26.83 -25.78 -17.93
C ALA A 86 -26.00 -25.35 -16.71
N ALA A 87 -25.85 -24.03 -16.54
CA ALA A 87 -25.20 -23.45 -15.37
C ALA A 87 -26.17 -23.35 -14.18
N GLU A 88 -25.68 -23.67 -12.98
CA GLU A 88 -26.40 -23.43 -11.72
C GLU A 88 -26.35 -21.95 -11.33
N GLU A 89 -25.19 -21.32 -11.54
CA GLU A 89 -24.94 -19.91 -11.29
C GLU A 89 -23.78 -19.40 -12.17
N ILE A 90 -23.66 -18.08 -12.26
CA ILE A 90 -22.44 -17.40 -12.73
C ILE A 90 -21.69 -16.93 -11.49
N ARG A 91 -20.44 -17.38 -11.34
CA ARG A 91 -19.57 -17.07 -10.21
C ARG A 91 -18.41 -16.17 -10.64
N ILE A 92 -18.00 -15.27 -9.75
CA ILE A 92 -16.73 -14.54 -9.88
C ILE A 92 -15.63 -15.40 -9.24
N ALA A 93 -14.60 -15.75 -10.00
CA ALA A 93 -13.40 -16.40 -9.48
C ALA A 93 -12.60 -15.38 -8.66
N HIS A 94 -12.63 -15.54 -7.33
CA HIS A 94 -11.92 -14.64 -6.41
C HIS A 94 -10.56 -15.20 -6.04
N THR A 95 -10.54 -16.43 -5.51
CA THR A 95 -9.30 -17.15 -5.18
C THR A 95 -9.18 -18.45 -5.97
N GLU A 96 -10.27 -18.92 -6.58
CA GLU A 96 -10.23 -20.05 -7.50
C GLU A 96 -9.38 -19.73 -8.73
N ARG A 97 -8.56 -20.68 -9.13
CA ARG A 97 -7.71 -20.61 -10.31
C ARG A 97 -7.97 -21.81 -11.21
N ILE A 98 -7.67 -21.66 -12.49
CA ILE A 98 -7.76 -22.76 -13.44
C ILE A 98 -6.51 -23.63 -13.31
N PHE A 99 -6.66 -24.95 -13.35
CA PHE A 99 -5.52 -25.87 -13.48
C PHE A 99 -5.81 -27.04 -14.43
N SER A 100 -4.73 -27.62 -14.98
CA SER A 100 -4.82 -28.76 -15.89
C SER A 100 -4.99 -30.09 -15.11
N PRO A 101 -6.01 -30.91 -15.38
CA PRO A 101 -6.08 -32.28 -14.87
C PRO A 101 -5.16 -33.26 -15.63
N GLY A 102 -4.45 -32.82 -16.68
CA GLY A 102 -3.50 -33.64 -17.44
C GLY A 102 -4.09 -34.33 -18.68
N THR A 103 -5.29 -33.96 -19.10
CA THR A 103 -6.02 -34.55 -20.23
C THR A 103 -5.81 -33.81 -21.56
N LEU A 104 -5.38 -32.55 -21.52
CA LEU A 104 -5.13 -31.72 -22.70
C LEU A 104 -3.65 -31.76 -23.12
N ARG A 105 -3.37 -32.16 -24.38
CA ARG A 105 -2.00 -32.18 -24.93
C ARG A 105 -1.41 -30.77 -24.93
N GLY A 106 -0.17 -30.63 -24.48
CA GLY A 106 0.57 -29.36 -24.52
C GLY A 106 0.53 -28.56 -23.21
N LEU A 107 -0.23 -29.02 -22.21
CA LEU A 107 -0.18 -28.51 -20.85
C LEU A 107 0.14 -29.64 -19.88
N GLU A 108 1.18 -29.46 -19.07
CA GLU A 108 1.55 -30.42 -18.04
C GLU A 108 0.45 -30.54 -16.98
N PRO A 109 0.20 -31.74 -16.42
CA PRO A 109 -0.74 -31.92 -15.33
C PRO A 109 -0.45 -30.96 -14.16
N LEU A 110 -1.51 -30.44 -13.54
CA LEU A 110 -1.51 -29.50 -12.43
C LEU A 110 -0.94 -28.11 -12.74
N SER A 111 -0.64 -27.79 -14.00
CA SER A 111 -0.26 -26.43 -14.41
C SER A 111 -1.37 -25.43 -14.06
N VAL A 112 -1.02 -24.35 -13.38
CA VAL A 112 -1.94 -23.28 -12.96
C VAL A 112 -2.06 -22.20 -14.03
N LEU A 113 -3.26 -21.74 -14.30
CA LEU A 113 -3.59 -20.59 -15.13
C LEU A 113 -4.30 -19.59 -14.22
N ASP A 114 -3.68 -18.43 -14.01
CA ASP A 114 -4.18 -17.39 -13.13
C ASP A 114 -4.94 -16.37 -13.97
N GLU A 115 -6.23 -16.29 -13.72
CA GLU A 115 -7.14 -15.32 -14.31
C GLU A 115 -7.77 -14.50 -13.20
N HIS A 116 -8.00 -13.21 -13.46
CA HIS A 116 -8.34 -12.25 -12.42
C HIS A 116 -9.79 -11.82 -12.53
N SER A 117 -10.51 -11.93 -11.41
CA SER A 117 -11.90 -11.50 -11.29
C SER A 117 -12.83 -12.08 -12.37
N SER A 118 -12.44 -13.21 -12.98
CA SER A 118 -13.14 -13.80 -14.12
C SER A 118 -14.53 -14.29 -13.74
N ARG A 119 -15.46 -14.24 -14.69
CA ARG A 119 -16.79 -14.84 -14.52
C ARG A 119 -16.85 -16.21 -15.18
N ALA A 120 -17.20 -17.20 -14.39
CA ALA A 120 -17.34 -18.57 -14.83
C ALA A 120 -18.73 -19.11 -14.55
N GLN A 121 -19.27 -19.89 -15.48
CA GLN A 121 -20.49 -20.66 -15.29
C GLN A 121 -20.18 -21.92 -14.48
N VAL A 122 -20.85 -22.08 -13.34
CA VAL A 122 -20.74 -23.30 -12.54
C VAL A 122 -21.64 -24.36 -13.15
N VAL A 123 -21.05 -25.32 -13.86
CA VAL A 123 -21.77 -26.41 -14.54
C VAL A 123 -21.39 -27.77 -13.97
N SER A 124 -22.30 -28.73 -14.05
CA SER A 124 -21.98 -30.14 -13.85
C SER A 124 -21.53 -30.77 -15.17
N ALA A 125 -20.40 -31.47 -15.18
CA ALA A 125 -19.92 -32.18 -16.35
C ALA A 125 -20.91 -33.29 -16.77
N PRO A 126 -21.33 -33.36 -18.05
CA PRO A 126 -22.09 -34.50 -18.55
C PRO A 126 -21.36 -35.83 -18.32
N PRO A 127 -22.06 -36.97 -18.15
CA PRO A 127 -21.44 -38.25 -17.79
C PRO A 127 -20.38 -38.78 -18.77
N ASP A 128 -20.45 -38.39 -20.04
CA ASP A 128 -19.53 -38.76 -21.11
C ASP A 128 -18.52 -37.66 -21.46
N ALA A 129 -18.57 -36.52 -20.77
CA ALA A 129 -17.64 -35.42 -20.97
C ALA A 129 -16.30 -35.70 -20.29
N THR A 130 -15.23 -35.25 -20.94
CA THR A 130 -13.88 -35.20 -20.36
C THR A 130 -13.56 -33.78 -19.95
N GLU A 131 -13.16 -33.58 -18.69
CA GLU A 131 -12.67 -32.29 -18.21
C GLU A 131 -11.24 -32.05 -18.69
N LEU A 132 -11.06 -31.00 -19.50
CA LEU A 132 -9.77 -30.59 -20.06
C LEU A 132 -9.08 -29.53 -19.21
N LEU A 133 -9.85 -28.70 -18.52
CA LEU A 133 -9.40 -27.73 -17.53
C LEU A 133 -10.44 -27.64 -16.42
N THR A 134 -9.98 -27.36 -15.21
CA THR A 134 -10.82 -27.33 -14.01
C THR A 134 -10.51 -26.11 -13.14
N TYR A 135 -11.53 -25.56 -12.50
CA TYR A 135 -11.38 -24.56 -11.45
C TYR A 135 -11.20 -25.22 -10.10
N GLY A 136 -10.39 -24.61 -9.26
CA GLY A 136 -10.37 -24.89 -7.83
C GLY A 136 -9.54 -23.86 -7.06
N ASN A 137 -9.77 -23.79 -5.76
CA ASN A 137 -8.84 -23.09 -4.89
C ASN A 137 -7.59 -23.99 -4.73
N VAL A 138 -6.50 -23.65 -5.42
CA VAL A 138 -5.25 -24.41 -5.44
C VAL A 138 -4.13 -23.55 -4.89
N ALA A 139 -3.20 -24.12 -4.11
CA ALA A 139 -1.97 -23.46 -3.72
C ALA A 139 -0.83 -23.82 -4.68
N GLY A 140 0.06 -22.88 -4.98
CA GLY A 140 1.00 -23.03 -6.09
C GLY A 140 1.38 -21.73 -6.78
N THR A 141 2.65 -21.58 -7.14
CA THR A 141 3.08 -20.52 -8.08
C THR A 141 2.75 -20.96 -9.51
N HIS A 142 3.45 -21.98 -10.02
CA HIS A 142 3.23 -22.51 -11.37
C HIS A 142 2.38 -23.77 -11.42
N VAL A 143 2.37 -24.57 -10.37
CA VAL A 143 1.72 -25.88 -10.32
C VAL A 143 0.91 -25.99 -9.03
N ALA A 144 -0.22 -26.70 -9.06
CA ALA A 144 -1.00 -26.99 -7.85
C ALA A 144 -0.23 -28.00 -6.97
N VAL A 145 0.56 -27.51 -6.02
CA VAL A 145 1.56 -28.32 -5.28
C VAL A 145 0.95 -29.39 -4.37
N PHE A 146 -0.33 -29.21 -3.98
CA PHE A 146 -1.09 -30.19 -3.19
C PHE A 146 -2.04 -31.03 -4.04
N GLY A 147 -1.96 -30.93 -5.36
CA GLY A 147 -2.89 -31.58 -6.28
C GLY A 147 -4.27 -30.92 -6.31
N PRO A 148 -5.26 -31.58 -6.92
CA PRO A 148 -6.62 -31.06 -7.03
C PRO A 148 -7.28 -30.86 -5.64
N PRO A 149 -8.02 -29.76 -5.42
CA PRO A 149 -8.78 -29.56 -4.19
C PRO A 149 -10.06 -30.40 -4.15
N GLU A 150 -10.71 -30.50 -2.99
CA GLU A 150 -11.95 -31.27 -2.85
C GLU A 150 -13.12 -30.68 -3.65
N LYS A 151 -13.13 -29.34 -3.80
CA LYS A 151 -14.18 -28.60 -4.52
C LYS A 151 -13.62 -28.07 -5.83
N THR A 152 -14.11 -28.61 -6.93
CA THR A 152 -13.79 -28.18 -8.28
C THR A 152 -15.04 -28.03 -9.13
N PHE A 153 -14.91 -27.32 -10.24
CA PHE A 153 -15.90 -27.29 -11.30
C PHE A 153 -15.23 -27.07 -12.67
N PRO A 154 -15.82 -27.51 -13.78
CA PRO A 154 -15.15 -27.45 -15.08
C PRO A 154 -14.88 -26.02 -15.56
N ALA A 155 -13.69 -25.81 -16.12
CA ALA A 155 -13.32 -24.62 -16.90
C ALA A 155 -13.42 -24.88 -18.42
N LEU A 156 -13.06 -26.10 -18.85
CA LEU A 156 -13.16 -26.54 -20.24
C LEU A 156 -13.56 -28.02 -20.29
N LEU A 157 -14.62 -28.33 -21.00
CA LEU A 157 -15.13 -29.69 -21.22
C LEU A 157 -14.94 -30.11 -22.67
N SER A 158 -14.58 -31.37 -22.90
CA SER A 158 -14.72 -32.06 -24.19
C SER A 158 -15.91 -33.01 -24.11
N ILE A 159 -16.97 -32.71 -24.87
CA ILE A 159 -18.23 -33.42 -24.83
C ILE A 159 -18.40 -34.16 -26.16
N PRO A 160 -18.35 -35.50 -26.17
CA PRO A 160 -18.69 -36.28 -27.35
C PRO A 160 -20.10 -35.95 -27.83
N LYS A 161 -20.25 -35.68 -29.12
CA LYS A 161 -21.55 -35.61 -29.81
C LYS A 161 -21.57 -36.72 -30.84
N GLN A 162 -22.74 -37.23 -31.22
CA GLN A 162 -22.92 -38.43 -32.06
C GLN A 162 -21.70 -38.83 -32.93
N ASN A 163 -21.35 -38.01 -33.93
CA ASN A 163 -20.18 -38.24 -34.79
C ASN A 163 -19.03 -37.23 -34.59
N GLY A 164 -19.20 -36.24 -33.71
CA GLY A 164 -18.29 -35.09 -33.56
C GLY A 164 -18.01 -34.74 -32.10
N THR A 165 -17.59 -33.50 -31.84
CA THR A 165 -17.19 -33.10 -30.48
C THR A 165 -17.52 -31.63 -30.23
N LEU A 166 -17.95 -31.32 -29.01
CA LEU A 166 -18.10 -29.96 -28.51
C LEU A 166 -17.07 -29.72 -27.40
N LEU A 167 -16.15 -28.80 -27.62
CA LEU A 167 -15.37 -28.18 -26.55
C LEU A 167 -16.18 -27.00 -25.98
N TYR A 168 -16.53 -27.08 -24.69
CA TYR A 168 -17.32 -26.05 -24.03
C TYR A 168 -16.50 -25.42 -22.90
N ALA A 169 -16.15 -24.14 -23.05
CA ALA A 169 -15.48 -23.36 -22.00
C ALA A 169 -16.51 -22.60 -21.16
N THR A 170 -16.43 -22.76 -19.84
CA THR A 170 -17.38 -22.14 -18.90
C THR A 170 -17.01 -20.70 -18.55
N THR A 171 -15.90 -20.21 -19.08
CA THR A 171 -15.35 -18.86 -18.97
C THR A 171 -14.79 -18.48 -20.36
N PRO A 172 -14.66 -17.20 -20.73
CA PRO A 172 -14.05 -16.81 -22.00
C PRO A 172 -12.52 -16.93 -21.90
N LEU A 173 -11.97 -18.09 -22.26
CA LEU A 173 -10.51 -18.33 -22.28
C LEU A 173 -9.79 -17.44 -23.30
N SER A 174 -10.52 -16.93 -24.29
CA SER A 174 -10.01 -15.96 -25.26
C SER A 174 -9.72 -14.58 -24.65
N HIS A 175 -10.26 -14.27 -23.47
CA HIS A 175 -10.21 -12.96 -22.81
C HIS A 175 -8.84 -12.62 -22.19
N TRP A 176 -7.89 -13.54 -22.21
CA TRP A 176 -6.63 -13.41 -21.47
C TRP A 176 -5.79 -12.17 -21.83
N ILE A 177 -5.91 -11.66 -23.07
CA ILE A 177 -5.22 -10.43 -23.49
C ILE A 177 -5.86 -9.21 -22.83
N GLU A 178 -7.19 -9.08 -22.91
CA GLU A 178 -7.93 -7.95 -22.36
C GLU A 178 -7.92 -7.98 -20.82
N GLY A 179 -8.11 -9.16 -20.22
CA GLY A 179 -8.06 -9.37 -18.77
C GLY A 179 -6.64 -9.47 -18.18
N SER A 180 -5.58 -9.35 -19.00
CA SER A 180 -4.18 -9.42 -18.58
C SER A 180 -3.81 -10.67 -17.76
N TYR A 181 -4.35 -11.84 -18.13
CA TYR A 181 -4.14 -13.08 -17.39
C TYR A 181 -2.70 -13.60 -17.46
N LYS A 182 -2.31 -14.40 -16.46
CA LYS A 182 -0.93 -14.85 -16.25
C LYS A 182 -0.82 -16.35 -15.95
N PRO A 183 0.33 -16.99 -16.20
CA PRO A 183 1.46 -16.53 -17.00
C PRO A 183 1.11 -16.44 -18.49
N VAL A 184 1.54 -15.38 -19.19
CA VAL A 184 1.16 -15.10 -20.59
C VAL A 184 1.48 -16.27 -21.52
N ARG A 185 2.65 -16.87 -21.36
CA ARG A 185 3.09 -18.00 -22.20
C ARG A 185 2.18 -19.21 -22.07
N ARG A 186 1.67 -19.46 -20.87
CA ARG A 186 0.81 -20.60 -20.61
C ARG A 186 -0.58 -20.39 -21.21
N TRP A 187 -1.09 -19.16 -21.21
CA TRP A 187 -2.31 -18.80 -21.93
C TRP A 187 -2.16 -18.93 -23.44
N CYS A 188 -1.03 -18.49 -24.00
CA CYS A 188 -0.71 -18.71 -25.42
C CYS A 188 -0.68 -20.21 -25.74
N ARG A 189 0.01 -21.00 -24.90
CA ARG A 189 0.11 -22.45 -25.07
C ARG A 189 -1.23 -23.16 -24.96
N LEU A 190 -2.11 -22.71 -24.04
CA LEU A 190 -3.47 -23.23 -23.91
C LEU A 190 -4.26 -23.07 -25.21
N LEU A 191 -4.25 -21.88 -25.82
CA LEU A 191 -4.99 -21.66 -27.06
C LEU A 191 -4.42 -22.50 -28.23
N GLN A 192 -3.09 -22.63 -28.32
CA GLN A 192 -2.45 -23.55 -29.28
C GLN A 192 -2.90 -25.00 -29.05
N ALA A 193 -2.98 -25.45 -27.79
CA ALA A 193 -3.45 -26.78 -27.42
C ALA A 193 -4.92 -27.01 -27.80
N ILE A 194 -5.80 -26.03 -27.58
CA ILE A 194 -7.20 -26.10 -28.01
C ILE A 194 -7.29 -26.18 -29.54
N VAL A 195 -6.54 -25.35 -30.27
CA VAL A 195 -6.50 -25.40 -31.74
C VAL A 195 -6.00 -26.76 -32.25
N ALA A 196 -4.93 -27.30 -31.66
CA ALA A 196 -4.39 -28.61 -32.00
C ALA A 196 -5.41 -29.74 -31.72
N GLU A 197 -6.12 -29.70 -30.58
CA GLU A 197 -7.17 -30.66 -30.22
C GLU A 197 -8.34 -30.64 -31.22
N LEU A 198 -8.75 -29.45 -31.66
CA LEU A 198 -9.81 -29.27 -32.64
C LEU A 198 -9.38 -29.73 -34.04
N THR A 199 -8.20 -29.33 -34.50
CA THR A 199 -7.81 -29.45 -35.91
C THR A 199 -6.98 -30.70 -36.22
N GLY A 200 -6.35 -31.29 -35.19
CA GLY A 200 -5.32 -32.31 -35.33
C GLY A 200 -3.97 -31.78 -35.80
N ALA A 201 -3.77 -30.45 -35.81
CA ALA A 201 -2.49 -29.83 -36.13
C ALA A 201 -1.42 -30.17 -35.07
N ASP A 202 -0.16 -30.09 -35.48
CA ASP A 202 0.94 -30.20 -34.53
C ASP A 202 1.06 -28.93 -33.69
N LEU A 203 1.45 -29.12 -32.43
CA LEU A 203 1.80 -28.01 -31.56
C LEU A 203 3.12 -27.40 -32.05
N PRO A 204 3.22 -26.06 -32.16
CA PRO A 204 4.48 -25.43 -32.52
C PRO A 204 5.53 -25.70 -31.44
N ASP A 205 6.79 -25.79 -31.87
CA ASP A 205 7.94 -25.85 -30.99
C ASP A 205 8.03 -24.55 -30.18
N GLU A 206 8.24 -24.67 -28.87
CA GLU A 206 8.49 -23.50 -28.02
C GLU A 206 9.96 -23.09 -28.17
N VAL A 207 10.19 -21.95 -28.82
CA VAL A 207 11.51 -21.32 -28.89
C VAL A 207 11.45 -20.00 -28.14
N GLU A 208 12.33 -19.83 -27.16
CA GLU A 208 12.53 -18.56 -26.48
C GLU A 208 13.95 -18.06 -26.73
N VAL A 209 14.11 -16.83 -27.20
CA VAL A 209 15.40 -16.19 -27.42
C VAL A 209 15.52 -14.93 -26.55
N PHE A 210 16.58 -14.85 -25.75
CA PHE A 210 16.87 -13.71 -24.89
C PHE A 210 18.37 -13.54 -24.64
N THR A 211 18.77 -12.42 -24.06
CA THR A 211 20.15 -12.23 -23.60
C THR A 211 20.28 -12.42 -22.11
N GLU A 212 21.45 -12.83 -21.64
CA GLU A 212 21.82 -12.74 -20.22
C GLU A 212 23.01 -11.78 -20.05
N PRO A 213 22.84 -10.67 -19.29
CA PRO A 213 21.59 -10.25 -18.66
C PRO A 213 20.54 -9.77 -19.67
N ARG A 214 19.26 -9.83 -19.28
CA ARG A 214 18.12 -9.43 -20.12
C ARG A 214 17.99 -7.91 -20.21
N VAL A 215 17.39 -7.43 -21.32
CA VAL A 215 17.07 -6.01 -21.61
C VAL A 215 18.30 -5.11 -21.80
N TRP A 216 19.21 -5.07 -20.83
CA TRP A 216 20.42 -4.26 -20.91
C TRP A 216 21.57 -4.77 -20.02
N VAL A 217 22.80 -4.38 -20.38
CA VAL A 217 24.05 -4.71 -19.68
C VAL A 217 24.92 -3.46 -19.51
N ALA A 218 25.69 -3.40 -18.41
CA ALA A 218 26.58 -2.28 -18.15
C ALA A 218 27.78 -2.25 -19.12
N SER A 219 28.26 -1.06 -19.46
CA SER A 219 29.47 -0.88 -20.27
C SER A 219 30.65 -1.68 -19.72
N GLY A 220 31.23 -2.56 -20.55
CA GLY A 220 32.37 -3.40 -20.18
C GLY A 220 31.99 -4.73 -19.52
N GLU A 221 30.71 -5.03 -19.33
CA GLU A 221 30.22 -6.32 -18.88
C GLU A 221 29.79 -7.20 -20.07
N PRO A 222 29.95 -8.54 -19.98
CA PRO A 222 29.64 -9.43 -21.08
C PRO A 222 28.14 -9.72 -21.17
N VAL A 223 27.70 -10.06 -22.38
CA VAL A 223 26.37 -10.60 -22.66
C VAL A 223 26.47 -11.98 -23.30
N LYS A 224 25.50 -12.86 -23.00
CA LYS A 224 25.30 -14.13 -23.69
C LYS A 224 23.97 -14.13 -24.42
N LEU A 225 23.92 -14.78 -25.58
CA LEU A 225 22.66 -15.18 -26.20
C LEU A 225 22.21 -16.50 -25.60
N VAL A 226 20.97 -16.55 -25.15
CA VAL A 226 20.34 -17.74 -24.56
C VAL A 226 19.12 -18.10 -25.39
N VAL A 227 19.03 -19.39 -25.73
CA VAL A 227 17.88 -19.96 -26.44
C VAL A 227 17.34 -21.16 -25.66
N ARG A 228 16.07 -21.13 -25.29
CA ARG A 228 15.37 -22.32 -24.78
C ARG A 228 14.57 -22.94 -25.92
N SER A 229 14.84 -24.21 -26.23
CA SER A 229 14.14 -24.95 -27.29
C SER A 229 14.33 -26.46 -27.11
N THR A 230 13.43 -27.27 -27.65
CA THR A 230 13.52 -28.74 -27.65
C THR A 230 14.64 -29.26 -28.57
N THR A 231 15.02 -28.49 -29.58
CA THR A 231 16.08 -28.84 -30.54
C THR A 231 17.06 -27.69 -30.68
N LYS A 232 18.30 -27.99 -31.12
CA LYS A 232 19.31 -26.96 -31.33
C LYS A 232 18.85 -26.01 -32.45
N PRO A 233 18.62 -24.72 -32.16
CA PRO A 233 18.15 -23.79 -33.18
C PRO A 233 19.31 -23.29 -34.04
N GLU A 234 19.00 -22.87 -35.27
CA GLU A 234 19.90 -22.02 -36.05
C GLU A 234 20.03 -20.65 -35.37
N SER A 235 21.23 -20.07 -35.36
CA SER A 235 21.53 -18.86 -34.57
C SER A 235 22.67 -18.06 -35.21
N ASP A 236 22.63 -16.73 -35.02
CA ASP A 236 23.71 -15.81 -35.42
C ASP A 236 25.03 -16.12 -34.71
N LEU A 237 24.94 -16.64 -33.47
CA LEU A 237 26.07 -17.03 -32.64
C LEU A 237 26.14 -18.53 -32.49
N GLU A 238 27.36 -19.06 -32.33
CA GLU A 238 27.56 -20.46 -31.99
C GLU A 238 26.96 -20.75 -30.60
N LEU A 239 26.05 -21.72 -30.56
CA LEU A 239 25.37 -22.12 -29.33
C LEU A 239 25.84 -23.49 -28.85
N ILE A 240 26.00 -23.61 -27.53
CA ILE A 240 26.32 -24.84 -26.80
C ILE A 240 25.15 -25.17 -25.87
N GLU A 241 24.69 -26.42 -25.88
CA GLU A 241 23.67 -26.88 -24.94
C GLU A 241 24.29 -27.01 -23.55
N THR A 242 23.88 -26.17 -22.61
CA THR A 242 24.42 -26.16 -21.24
C THR A 242 23.60 -27.03 -20.30
N THR A 243 22.29 -27.12 -20.54
CA THR A 243 21.36 -28.09 -19.94
C THR A 243 20.36 -28.54 -20.99
N PRO A 244 19.69 -29.69 -20.85
CA PRO A 244 18.71 -30.16 -21.82
C PRO A 244 17.73 -29.06 -22.22
N GLY A 245 17.75 -28.69 -23.50
CA GLY A 245 16.89 -27.66 -24.07
C GLY A 245 17.24 -26.20 -23.74
N ARG A 246 18.42 -25.93 -23.17
CA ARG A 246 18.96 -24.58 -22.96
C ARG A 246 20.31 -24.43 -23.64
N PHE A 247 20.38 -23.52 -24.59
CA PHE A 247 21.52 -23.27 -25.44
C PHE A 247 22.08 -21.88 -25.17
N GLU A 248 23.40 -21.76 -25.00
CA GLU A 248 24.08 -20.49 -24.72
C GLU A 248 25.20 -20.22 -25.72
N SER A 249 25.43 -18.94 -26.04
CA SER A 249 26.70 -18.50 -26.63
C SER A 249 27.80 -18.39 -25.58
N GLU A 250 29.06 -18.30 -26.04
CA GLU A 250 30.14 -17.76 -25.21
C GLU A 250 29.83 -16.30 -24.80
N PRO A 251 30.46 -15.77 -23.73
CA PRO A 251 30.31 -14.37 -23.35
C PRO A 251 30.86 -13.40 -24.40
N HIS A 252 30.10 -12.37 -24.76
CA HIS A 252 30.47 -11.33 -25.72
C HIS A 252 30.56 -9.95 -25.07
N TYR A 253 31.66 -9.24 -25.31
CA TYR A 253 31.82 -7.84 -24.88
C TYR A 253 31.46 -6.92 -26.03
N LEU A 254 30.40 -6.15 -25.86
CA LEU A 254 29.85 -5.26 -26.88
C LEU A 254 30.21 -3.81 -26.58
N ALA A 255 30.25 -2.98 -27.62
CA ALA A 255 30.34 -1.53 -27.46
C ALA A 255 28.99 -0.96 -27.01
N ASP A 256 28.98 0.24 -26.40
CA ASP A 256 27.74 0.91 -26.03
C ASP A 256 26.80 1.09 -27.23
N GLY A 257 25.50 0.87 -27.01
CA GLY A 257 24.43 0.93 -28.02
C GLY A 257 23.50 -0.28 -28.03
N THR A 258 22.56 -0.29 -28.96
CA THR A 258 21.59 -1.38 -29.18
C THR A 258 22.19 -2.47 -30.05
N HIS A 259 22.10 -3.73 -29.61
CA HIS A 259 22.53 -4.91 -30.37
C HIS A 259 21.37 -5.88 -30.53
N SER A 260 21.37 -6.65 -31.62
CA SER A 260 20.34 -7.64 -31.93
C SER A 260 20.95 -8.98 -32.28
N PHE A 261 20.25 -10.05 -31.91
CA PHE A 261 20.61 -11.43 -32.23
C PHE A 261 19.37 -12.18 -32.69
N ALA A 262 19.52 -13.02 -33.71
CA ALA A 262 18.49 -13.93 -34.18
C ALA A 262 18.83 -15.39 -33.87
N ALA A 263 17.83 -16.16 -33.44
CA ALA A 263 17.93 -17.60 -33.30
C ALA A 263 16.56 -18.26 -33.44
N GLY A 264 16.48 -19.44 -34.08
CA GLY A 264 15.26 -20.23 -34.17
C GLY A 264 14.07 -19.50 -34.80
N GLY A 265 14.32 -18.53 -35.69
CA GLY A 265 13.28 -17.70 -36.31
C GLY A 265 12.83 -16.49 -35.47
N GLU A 266 13.33 -16.35 -34.24
CA GLU A 266 13.04 -15.26 -33.32
C GLU A 266 14.23 -14.27 -33.23
N GLN A 267 13.96 -13.04 -32.76
CA GLN A 267 14.97 -12.00 -32.56
C GLN A 267 14.88 -11.44 -31.14
N THR A 268 16.03 -11.14 -30.54
CA THR A 268 16.13 -10.42 -29.26
C THR A 268 17.08 -9.23 -29.36
N THR A 269 16.93 -8.27 -28.44
CA THR A 269 17.75 -7.04 -28.39
C THR A 269 18.28 -6.79 -26.99
N VAL A 270 19.50 -6.25 -26.91
CA VAL A 270 20.12 -5.81 -25.65
C VAL A 270 20.73 -4.42 -25.81
N GLU A 271 20.50 -3.57 -24.82
CA GLU A 271 21.15 -2.26 -24.70
C GLU A 271 22.45 -2.37 -23.89
N VAL A 272 23.52 -1.75 -24.36
CA VAL A 272 24.79 -1.65 -23.63
C VAL A 272 25.04 -0.19 -23.27
N GLY A 273 25.28 0.11 -22.01
CA GLY A 273 25.56 1.49 -21.59
C GLY A 273 25.89 1.66 -20.11
N PRO A 274 26.22 2.88 -19.67
CA PRO A 274 26.67 3.13 -18.31
C PRO A 274 25.50 3.09 -17.30
N ARG A 275 25.76 2.48 -16.13
CA ARG A 275 24.82 2.36 -15.00
C ARG A 275 24.18 3.69 -14.61
N ASP A 276 24.97 4.76 -14.50
CA ASP A 276 24.46 6.07 -14.07
C ASP A 276 23.35 6.59 -14.99
N GLN A 277 23.46 6.39 -16.30
CA GLN A 277 22.42 6.80 -17.25
C GLN A 277 21.17 5.92 -17.12
N ARG A 278 21.34 4.61 -16.93
CA ARG A 278 20.22 3.69 -16.73
C ARG A 278 19.48 3.99 -15.44
N TYR A 279 20.19 4.14 -14.33
CA TYR A 279 19.60 4.46 -13.04
C TYR A 279 18.94 5.83 -13.05
N ARG A 280 19.53 6.82 -13.74
CA ARG A 280 18.90 8.12 -13.93
C ARG A 280 17.57 7.99 -14.69
N ARG A 281 17.54 7.22 -15.78
CA ARG A 281 16.29 6.93 -16.52
C ARG A 281 15.25 6.25 -15.63
N MET A 282 15.67 5.27 -14.84
CA MET A 282 14.79 4.55 -13.91
C MET A 282 14.14 5.52 -12.92
N VAL A 283 14.93 6.43 -12.34
CA VAL A 283 14.46 7.47 -11.42
C VAL A 283 13.49 8.44 -12.11
N ASP A 284 13.85 8.95 -13.29
CA ASP A 284 13.02 9.91 -14.05
C ASP A 284 11.63 9.35 -14.34
N ARG A 285 11.57 8.08 -14.75
CA ARG A 285 10.32 7.40 -15.05
C ARG A 285 9.49 7.11 -13.81
N GLY A 286 10.12 6.66 -12.72
CA GLY A 286 9.42 6.42 -11.47
C GLY A 286 8.84 7.70 -10.85
N ILE A 287 9.53 8.84 -10.98
CA ILE A 287 8.98 10.13 -10.56
C ILE A 287 7.82 10.57 -11.48
N ALA A 288 7.96 10.40 -12.79
CA ALA A 288 6.91 10.74 -13.74
C ALA A 288 5.64 9.88 -13.59
N TRP A 289 5.79 8.63 -13.12
CA TRP A 289 4.67 7.72 -12.88
C TRP A 289 3.64 8.29 -11.90
N PHE A 290 4.06 8.99 -10.83
CA PHE A 290 3.13 9.58 -9.86
C PHE A 290 2.10 10.53 -10.51
N ASP A 291 2.54 11.34 -11.48
CA ASP A 291 1.65 12.23 -12.23
C ASP A 291 0.80 11.45 -13.23
N ARG A 292 1.43 10.54 -14.00
CA ARG A 292 0.77 9.79 -15.07
C ARG A 292 -0.34 8.89 -14.54
N ALA A 293 -0.07 8.20 -13.43
CA ALA A 293 -0.99 7.25 -12.82
C ALA A 293 -2.01 7.92 -11.89
N GLY A 294 -1.96 9.25 -11.72
CA GLY A 294 -2.90 10.01 -10.89
C GLY A 294 -2.75 9.74 -9.39
N MET A 295 -1.51 9.56 -8.91
CA MET A 295 -1.25 9.24 -7.50
C MET A 295 -1.49 10.42 -6.55
N PHE A 296 -1.45 11.67 -7.01
CA PHE A 296 -1.75 12.83 -6.16
C PHE A 296 -3.26 13.07 -6.05
N TYR A 297 -3.78 13.18 -4.82
CA TYR A 297 -5.20 13.47 -4.60
C TYR A 297 -5.53 14.91 -4.97
N ASP A 298 -6.48 15.14 -5.89
CA ASP A 298 -7.08 16.44 -6.29
C ASP A 298 -6.13 17.60 -6.71
N GLN A 299 -4.88 17.59 -6.26
CA GLN A 299 -3.89 18.67 -6.34
C GLN A 299 -2.50 18.07 -6.58
N PRO A 300 -1.87 18.33 -7.74
CA PRO A 300 -0.60 17.72 -8.12
C PRO A 300 0.61 18.26 -7.33
N ASP A 301 0.41 19.17 -6.38
CA ASP A 301 1.47 19.69 -5.51
C ASP A 301 1.60 18.90 -4.20
N GLY A 302 0.85 17.81 -4.04
CA GLY A 302 0.87 16.95 -2.86
C GLY A 302 0.20 17.55 -1.62
N SER A 303 -0.42 18.73 -1.70
CA SER A 303 -1.06 19.41 -0.56
C SER A 303 -2.25 18.66 0.03
N LYS A 304 -2.76 17.65 -0.68
CA LYS A 304 -3.86 16.78 -0.28
C LYS A 304 -3.45 15.33 -0.02
N GLY A 305 -2.18 14.98 -0.25
CA GLY A 305 -1.65 13.62 -0.08
C GLY A 305 -1.45 12.86 -1.38
N VAL A 306 -1.04 11.61 -1.25
CA VAL A 306 -0.88 10.64 -2.35
C VAL A 306 -1.64 9.35 -2.06
N ALA A 307 -2.06 8.66 -3.12
CA ALA A 307 -2.63 7.32 -3.05
C ALA A 307 -1.64 6.30 -2.49
N GLU A 308 -2.16 5.26 -1.83
CA GLU A 308 -1.35 4.09 -1.49
C GLU A 308 -0.86 3.41 -2.78
N GLY A 309 -1.71 3.30 -3.80
CA GLY A 309 -1.34 2.83 -5.13
C GLY A 309 -2.47 2.09 -5.84
N PHE A 310 -2.20 0.87 -6.31
CA PHE A 310 -3.16 0.00 -7.00
C PHE A 310 -3.24 -1.38 -6.32
N SER A 311 -4.45 -1.90 -6.15
CA SER A 311 -4.71 -3.23 -5.58
C SER A 311 -4.44 -4.36 -6.59
N ASN A 312 -4.44 -5.60 -6.11
CA ASN A 312 -4.05 -6.79 -6.87
C ASN A 312 -5.12 -7.32 -7.84
N GLU A 313 -6.41 -7.09 -7.57
CA GLU A 313 -7.52 -7.72 -8.30
C GLU A 313 -7.71 -7.09 -9.69
N ILE A 314 -6.94 -7.54 -10.68
CA ILE A 314 -7.07 -7.06 -12.06
C ILE A 314 -8.52 -7.22 -12.52
N GLY A 315 -9.09 -6.12 -13.01
CA GLY A 315 -10.44 -6.07 -13.54
C GLY A 315 -10.56 -6.80 -14.87
N LEU A 316 -11.80 -7.00 -15.31
CA LEU A 316 -12.09 -7.64 -16.60
C LEU A 316 -11.54 -6.82 -17.78
N ASP A 317 -11.32 -5.53 -17.62
CA ASP A 317 -10.72 -4.64 -18.64
C ASP A 317 -9.18 -4.58 -18.55
N GLY A 318 -8.58 -5.43 -17.72
CA GLY A 318 -7.12 -5.45 -17.50
C GLY A 318 -6.63 -4.33 -16.60
N LYS A 319 -7.52 -3.51 -16.03
CA LYS A 319 -7.16 -2.37 -15.18
C LYS A 319 -7.06 -2.77 -13.72
N LEU A 320 -6.10 -2.18 -13.02
CA LEU A 320 -5.92 -2.39 -11.59
C LEU A 320 -6.86 -1.47 -10.79
N PRO A 321 -7.51 -1.94 -9.72
CA PRO A 321 -8.32 -1.09 -8.86
C PRO A 321 -7.45 -0.02 -8.19
N PHE A 322 -7.86 1.25 -8.31
CA PHE A 322 -7.20 2.35 -7.60
C PHE A 322 -7.43 2.23 -6.10
N ARG A 323 -6.38 2.45 -5.31
CA ARG A 323 -6.42 2.35 -3.85
C ARG A 323 -6.19 3.73 -3.20
N PRO A 324 -7.28 4.48 -2.92
CA PRO A 324 -7.22 5.87 -2.45
C PRO A 324 -7.00 6.00 -0.94
N VAL A 325 -6.25 5.07 -0.33
CA VAL A 325 -6.02 5.06 1.12
C VAL A 325 -4.86 6.01 1.45
N PRO A 326 -5.04 7.05 2.29
CA PRO A 326 -3.92 7.86 2.76
C PRO A 326 -3.05 7.05 3.72
N ARG A 327 -1.73 7.19 3.60
CA ARG A 327 -0.75 6.51 4.44
C ARG A 327 0.46 7.39 4.74
N GLY A 328 0.61 7.80 5.99
CA GLY A 328 1.72 8.62 6.46
C GLY A 328 3.12 8.10 6.14
N ASP A 329 3.33 6.81 6.28
CA ASP A 329 4.61 6.15 5.94
C ASP A 329 4.87 6.19 4.44
N CYS A 330 3.84 6.02 3.60
CA CYS A 330 3.95 6.26 2.16
C CYS A 330 4.24 7.74 1.86
N PHE A 331 3.54 8.66 2.53
CA PHE A 331 3.72 10.11 2.32
C PHE A 331 5.14 10.53 2.62
N THR A 332 5.71 10.06 3.74
CA THR A 332 7.07 10.42 4.15
C THR A 332 8.14 9.82 3.24
N GLN A 333 7.98 8.58 2.77
CA GLN A 333 8.90 7.97 1.80
C GLN A 333 8.84 8.68 0.45
N VAL A 334 7.64 9.00 -0.05
CA VAL A 334 7.43 9.76 -1.29
C VAL A 334 8.00 11.18 -1.14
N ALA A 335 7.75 11.86 -0.02
CA ALA A 335 8.32 13.17 0.26
C ALA A 335 9.85 13.15 0.20
N HIS A 336 10.48 12.13 0.79
CA HIS A 336 11.93 11.99 0.72
C HIS A 336 12.42 11.75 -0.72
N ALA A 337 11.77 10.86 -1.47
CA ALA A 337 12.11 10.61 -2.87
C ALA A 337 12.01 11.88 -3.72
N PHE A 338 10.92 12.64 -3.60
CA PHE A 338 10.73 13.90 -4.33
C PHE A 338 11.73 14.99 -3.90
N ARG A 339 12.11 15.05 -2.62
CA ARG A 339 13.17 15.95 -2.15
C ARG A 339 14.52 15.62 -2.77
N MET A 340 14.92 14.34 -2.73
CA MET A 340 16.16 13.87 -3.36
C MET A 340 16.17 14.14 -4.87
N TYR A 341 15.05 13.86 -5.53
CA TYR A 341 14.91 14.11 -6.95
C TYR A 341 14.99 15.60 -7.29
N ALA A 342 14.39 16.47 -6.46
CA ALA A 342 14.51 17.91 -6.63
C ALA A 342 15.97 18.40 -6.59
N ASP A 343 16.79 17.80 -5.73
CA ASP A 343 18.22 18.08 -5.61
C ASP A 343 19.00 17.53 -6.82
N LEU A 344 18.75 16.27 -7.20
CA LEU A 344 19.45 15.58 -8.28
C LEU A 344 19.12 16.16 -9.67
N ALA A 345 17.85 16.50 -9.91
CA ALA A 345 17.33 16.90 -11.22
C ALA A 345 17.16 18.41 -11.39
N GLY A 346 17.30 19.20 -10.32
CA GLY A 346 16.91 20.61 -10.32
C GLY A 346 15.40 20.78 -10.57
N PHE A 347 14.56 20.07 -9.82
CA PHE A 347 13.10 20.05 -9.98
C PHE A 347 12.39 20.73 -8.79
N PRO A 348 12.12 22.07 -8.83
CA PRO A 348 11.62 22.81 -7.67
C PRO A 348 10.27 22.31 -7.15
N ARG A 349 9.39 21.84 -8.04
CA ARG A 349 8.08 21.27 -7.68
C ARG A 349 8.24 20.07 -6.73
N GLY A 350 9.30 19.29 -6.86
CA GLY A 350 9.57 18.18 -5.93
C GLY A 350 9.80 18.63 -4.50
N ARG A 351 10.39 19.81 -4.27
CA ARG A 351 10.49 20.38 -2.92
C ARG A 351 9.12 20.74 -2.36
N THR A 352 8.28 21.38 -3.18
CA THR A 352 6.89 21.72 -2.79
C THR A 352 6.09 20.48 -2.42
N ILE A 353 6.17 19.42 -3.24
CA ILE A 353 5.52 18.14 -2.94
C ILE A 353 6.02 17.57 -1.62
N ALA A 354 7.34 17.52 -1.43
CA ALA A 354 7.93 16.99 -0.20
C ALA A 354 7.47 17.77 1.04
N ASP A 355 7.49 19.11 0.99
CA ASP A 355 7.09 19.98 2.11
C ASP A 355 5.60 19.85 2.43
N ASN A 356 4.76 19.75 1.40
CA ASN A 356 3.31 19.58 1.55
C ASN A 356 2.95 18.23 2.17
N LEU A 357 3.57 17.13 1.70
CA LEU A 357 3.34 15.80 2.25
C LEU A 357 3.83 15.70 3.70
N MET A 358 5.02 16.21 4.01
CA MET A 358 5.52 16.23 5.39
C MET A 358 4.62 17.06 6.30
N ARG A 359 4.14 18.22 5.84
CA ARG A 359 3.17 19.04 6.59
C ARG A 359 1.92 18.25 6.97
N LEU A 360 1.33 17.48 6.04
CA LEU A 360 0.16 16.64 6.33
C LEU A 360 0.48 15.64 7.45
N VAL A 361 1.60 14.94 7.34
CA VAL A 361 2.01 13.95 8.35
C VAL A 361 2.21 14.57 9.73
N VAL A 362 2.96 15.68 9.83
CA VAL A 362 3.31 16.25 11.14
C VAL A 362 2.19 17.09 11.75
N GLU A 363 1.36 17.77 10.95
CA GLU A 363 0.27 18.60 11.46
C GLU A 363 -1.04 17.82 11.64
N GLU A 364 -1.30 16.82 10.78
CA GLU A 364 -2.61 16.18 10.66
C GLU A 364 -2.59 14.73 11.18
N GLU A 365 -1.51 13.96 11.02
CA GLU A 365 -1.47 12.55 11.45
C GLU A 365 -0.85 12.32 12.84
N GLN A 366 -0.02 13.24 13.35
CA GLN A 366 0.59 13.06 14.67
C GLN A 366 -0.42 13.24 15.81
N LEU A 367 -0.56 12.20 16.63
CA LEU A 367 -1.37 12.22 17.84
C LEU A 367 -0.64 12.99 18.95
N THR A 368 -1.27 14.07 19.41
CA THR A 368 -0.68 15.00 20.38
C THR A 368 -1.50 15.12 21.66
N ASP A 369 -2.51 14.26 21.82
CA ASP A 369 -3.31 14.15 23.03
C ASP A 369 -2.45 13.69 24.21
N ARG A 370 -2.73 14.24 25.39
CA ARG A 370 -1.88 14.10 26.58
C ARG A 370 -2.19 12.82 27.36
N ASN A 371 -2.19 11.70 26.64
CA ASN A 371 -2.42 10.33 27.11
C ASN A 371 -1.38 9.37 26.49
N ALA A 372 -1.62 8.05 26.60
CA ALA A 372 -0.70 7.03 26.11
C ALA A 372 -0.50 7.00 24.58
N LEU A 373 -1.30 7.75 23.82
CA LEU A 373 -1.16 7.90 22.36
C LEU A 373 -0.17 9.00 21.98
N PHE A 374 0.24 9.85 22.93
CA PHE A 374 1.09 11.01 22.67
C PHE A 374 2.33 10.65 21.85
N GLY A 375 2.51 11.33 20.73
CA GLY A 375 3.65 11.19 19.82
C GLY A 375 3.52 10.13 18.76
N SER A 376 2.60 9.17 18.90
CA SER A 376 2.31 8.20 17.83
C SER A 376 1.69 8.90 16.62
N PHE A 377 1.80 8.30 15.45
CA PHE A 377 1.16 8.74 14.22
C PHE A 377 0.00 7.81 13.88
N GLU A 378 -1.14 8.39 13.53
CA GLU A 378 -2.29 7.72 12.93
C GLU A 378 -2.21 7.98 11.42
N PRO A 379 -1.63 7.06 10.63
CA PRO A 379 -1.27 7.36 9.25
C PRO A 379 -2.45 7.23 8.28
N ARG A 380 -3.66 6.86 8.74
CA ARG A 380 -4.79 6.43 7.88
C ARG A 380 -5.96 7.44 7.88
N GLY A 381 -5.74 8.65 8.37
CA GLY A 381 -6.70 9.75 8.29
C GLY A 381 -7.86 9.68 9.30
N ALA A 382 -7.75 8.86 10.36
CA ALA A 382 -8.79 8.64 11.35
C ALA A 382 -8.58 9.41 12.67
N ARG A 383 -7.71 10.43 12.69
CA ARG A 383 -7.34 11.16 13.91
C ARG A 383 -8.52 11.71 14.74
N THR A 384 -9.57 12.25 14.10
CA THR A 384 -10.73 12.81 14.81
C THR A 384 -11.73 11.75 15.28
N ASP A 385 -11.52 10.49 14.90
CA ASP A 385 -12.29 9.34 15.35
C ASP A 385 -11.46 8.06 15.30
N LEU A 386 -10.69 7.88 16.37
CA LEU A 386 -9.83 6.73 16.55
C LEU A 386 -10.60 5.40 16.67
N THR A 387 -11.95 5.42 16.70
CA THR A 387 -12.74 4.18 16.60
C THR A 387 -12.67 3.56 15.20
N GLY A 388 -12.35 4.37 14.18
CA GLY A 388 -12.06 3.90 12.82
C GLY A 388 -10.61 3.45 12.61
N THR A 389 -9.70 3.75 13.54
CA THR A 389 -8.31 3.29 13.47
C THR A 389 -8.21 1.86 13.98
N ASN A 390 -8.00 0.91 13.06
CA ASN A 390 -7.78 -0.48 13.45
C ASN A 390 -6.42 -0.66 14.14
N ASN A 391 -5.33 -0.07 13.64
CA ASN A 391 -3.98 -0.27 14.17
C ASN A 391 -3.09 0.98 14.07
N LEU A 392 -2.24 1.18 15.09
CA LEU A 392 -1.08 2.06 15.12
C LEU A 392 0.17 1.21 14.99
N PHE A 393 0.52 0.85 13.75
CA PHE A 393 1.64 -0.04 13.49
C PHE A 393 2.97 0.58 13.90
N ALA A 394 3.78 -0.20 14.61
CA ALA A 394 5.11 0.23 15.02
C ALA A 394 6.05 0.41 13.81
N ASP A 395 5.86 -0.37 12.72
CA ASP A 395 6.66 -0.22 11.52
C ASP A 395 6.37 1.11 10.80
N ASP A 396 5.09 1.40 10.52
CA ASP A 396 4.64 2.69 9.97
C ASP A 396 5.16 3.86 10.82
N ASN A 397 4.97 3.79 12.15
CA ASN A 397 5.42 4.84 13.07
C ASN A 397 6.95 4.98 13.08
N GLY A 398 7.69 3.88 12.91
CA GLY A 398 9.14 3.88 12.77
C GLY A 398 9.59 4.63 11.53
N TRP A 399 9.01 4.32 10.37
CA TRP A 399 9.32 5.00 9.12
C TRP A 399 8.95 6.49 9.15
N ILE A 400 7.75 6.81 9.62
CA ILE A 400 7.29 8.20 9.74
C ILE A 400 8.23 9.00 10.65
N SER A 401 8.57 8.44 11.82
CA SER A 401 9.49 9.09 12.76
C SER A 401 10.86 9.33 12.14
N LEU A 402 11.42 8.32 11.46
CA LEU A 402 12.71 8.43 10.78
C LEU A 402 12.70 9.53 9.70
N PHE A 403 11.69 9.56 8.83
CA PHE A 403 11.64 10.54 7.75
C PHE A 403 11.24 11.94 8.21
N ALA A 404 10.48 12.09 9.31
CA ALA A 404 10.30 13.38 9.99
C ALA A 404 11.64 13.92 10.52
N LEU A 405 12.52 13.06 11.04
CA LEU A 405 13.87 13.47 11.43
C LEU A 405 14.73 13.87 10.22
N ILE A 406 14.66 13.11 9.11
CA ILE A 406 15.43 13.37 7.89
C ILE A 406 15.01 14.68 7.19
N SER A 407 13.71 14.95 7.13
CA SER A 407 13.14 16.16 6.49
C SER A 407 13.44 17.45 7.26
N GLY A 408 13.78 17.34 8.55
CA GLY A 408 14.06 18.48 9.42
C GLY A 408 12.93 18.82 10.40
N ASP A 409 11.80 18.12 10.34
CA ASP A 409 10.69 18.15 11.32
C ASP A 409 11.07 17.43 12.63
N THR A 410 12.23 17.80 13.16
CA THR A 410 12.93 17.03 14.19
C THR A 410 12.15 16.92 15.49
N GLU A 411 11.40 17.95 15.89
CA GLU A 411 10.59 17.87 17.12
C GLU A 411 9.48 16.81 16.99
N ALA A 412 8.77 16.78 15.86
CA ALA A 412 7.75 15.77 15.58
C ALA A 412 8.37 14.37 15.49
N GLY A 413 9.51 14.23 14.79
CA GLY A 413 10.22 12.96 14.69
C GLY A 413 10.77 12.45 16.03
N LEU A 414 11.33 13.32 16.88
CA LEU A 414 11.78 12.95 18.22
C LEU A 414 10.61 12.55 19.13
N ARG A 415 9.45 13.20 18.97
CA ARG A 415 8.22 12.82 19.68
C ARG A 415 7.74 11.42 19.27
N GLY A 416 7.79 11.09 17.98
CA GLY A 416 7.53 9.74 17.47
C GLY A 416 8.51 8.69 18.00
N VAL A 417 9.81 9.01 18.00
CA VAL A 417 10.85 8.16 18.59
C VAL A 417 10.60 7.89 20.07
N GLU A 418 10.27 8.91 20.86
CA GLU A 418 9.96 8.72 22.28
C GLU A 418 8.70 7.85 22.47
N ALA A 419 7.66 8.02 21.64
CA ALA A 419 6.47 7.18 21.68
C ALA A 419 6.79 5.70 21.40
N LEU A 420 7.66 5.42 20.42
CA LEU A 420 8.16 4.09 20.12
C LEU A 420 8.98 3.50 21.28
N ILE A 421 9.80 4.30 21.97
CA ILE A 421 10.55 3.84 23.15
C ILE A 421 9.62 3.50 24.32
N ARG A 422 8.56 4.29 24.53
CA ARG A 422 7.56 4.05 25.60
C ARG A 422 6.75 2.78 25.40
N THR A 423 6.75 2.25 24.19
CA THR A 423 6.00 1.07 23.78
C THR A 423 6.91 -0.11 23.43
N ALA A 424 8.22 0.06 23.56
CA ALA A 424 9.21 -0.99 23.48
C ALA A 424 9.38 -1.70 24.84
N SER A 425 9.85 -2.95 24.79
CA SER A 425 10.26 -3.72 25.95
C SER A 425 11.35 -2.97 26.71
N ALA A 426 11.17 -2.79 28.02
CA ALA A 426 12.18 -2.18 28.87
C ALA A 426 13.47 -3.03 28.93
N GLU A 427 13.34 -4.35 28.78
CA GLU A 427 14.45 -5.31 28.79
C GLU A 427 15.20 -5.29 27.46
N LEU A 428 14.50 -5.49 26.35
CA LEU A 428 15.12 -5.72 25.04
C LEU A 428 15.23 -4.46 24.17
N GLY A 429 14.42 -3.43 24.39
CA GLY A 429 14.35 -2.28 23.47
C GLY A 429 13.67 -2.58 22.13
N LEU A 430 12.95 -3.71 22.04
CA LEU A 430 12.17 -4.16 20.88
C LEU A 430 10.68 -3.93 21.11
N GLN A 431 9.92 -3.68 20.04
CA GLN A 431 8.48 -3.46 20.10
C GLN A 431 7.76 -4.73 20.59
N VAL A 432 6.90 -4.57 21.60
CA VAL A 432 6.22 -5.70 22.28
C VAL A 432 5.00 -6.17 21.50
N ASP A 433 4.18 -5.24 21.02
CA ASP A 433 2.97 -5.51 20.25
C ASP A 433 2.92 -4.52 19.09
N PRO A 434 3.46 -4.88 17.92
CA PRO A 434 3.67 -3.94 16.84
C PRO A 434 2.38 -3.63 16.04
N TRP A 435 1.27 -4.34 16.27
CA TRP A 435 -0.06 -4.12 15.66
C TRP A 435 -1.12 -3.67 16.68
N ARG A 436 -0.76 -2.69 17.51
CA ARG A 436 -1.61 -2.23 18.61
C ARG A 436 -2.71 -1.27 18.15
N THR A 437 -3.89 -1.38 18.75
CA THR A 437 -4.97 -0.39 18.57
C THR A 437 -4.76 0.82 19.50
N PRO A 438 -5.34 2.00 19.19
CA PRO A 438 -5.38 3.11 20.14
C PRO A 438 -5.98 2.71 21.49
N SER A 439 -7.03 1.88 21.48
CA SER A 439 -7.67 1.35 22.69
C SER A 439 -6.71 0.53 23.55
N THR A 440 -5.87 -0.31 22.94
CA THR A 440 -4.86 -1.10 23.66
C THR A 440 -3.88 -0.19 24.39
N LEU A 441 -3.41 0.87 23.73
CA LEU A 441 -2.49 1.85 24.33
C LEU A 441 -3.13 2.60 25.50
N LEU A 442 -4.39 3.04 25.35
CA LEU A 442 -5.12 3.76 26.40
C LEU A 442 -5.43 2.89 27.62
N VAL A 443 -5.74 1.61 27.41
CA VAL A 443 -6.10 0.69 28.50
C VAL A 443 -4.87 0.23 29.28
N LYS A 444 -3.80 -0.21 28.59
CA LYS A 444 -2.60 -0.73 29.24
C LYS A 444 -1.67 0.38 29.73
N GLY A 445 -1.56 1.47 28.97
CA GLY A 445 -0.56 2.52 29.19
C GLY A 445 0.87 2.05 28.93
N TRP A 446 1.83 2.99 28.93
CA TRP A 446 3.24 2.72 28.61
C TRP A 446 3.91 1.75 29.58
N ASP A 447 3.58 1.85 30.86
CA ASP A 447 4.19 1.09 31.94
C ASP A 447 3.88 -0.41 31.85
N GLU A 448 2.63 -0.78 31.57
CA GLU A 448 2.25 -2.18 31.39
C GLU A 448 2.79 -2.74 30.07
N ILE A 449 2.73 -1.95 28.98
CA ILE A 449 3.22 -2.37 27.67
C ILE A 449 4.72 -2.66 27.72
N SER A 450 5.53 -1.76 28.27
CA SER A 450 6.98 -1.93 28.33
C SER A 450 7.45 -3.12 29.18
N ARG A 451 6.59 -3.63 30.08
CA ARG A 451 6.84 -4.83 30.90
C ARG A 451 6.15 -6.08 30.36
N SER A 452 5.35 -5.95 29.31
CA SER A 452 4.67 -7.09 28.70
C SER A 452 5.68 -7.95 27.92
N PRO A 453 5.51 -9.29 27.92
CA PRO A 453 6.37 -10.16 27.15
C PRO A 453 6.17 -9.92 25.66
N ILE A 454 7.26 -9.96 24.89
CA ILE A 454 7.18 -9.96 23.44
C ILE A 454 6.61 -11.33 23.01
N PRO A 455 5.52 -11.38 22.22
CA PRO A 455 4.99 -12.61 21.67
C PRO A 455 6.04 -13.42 20.92
N ASP A 456 5.92 -14.74 20.99
CA ASP A 456 6.97 -15.67 20.58
C ASP A 456 7.44 -15.40 19.13
N GLY A 457 8.76 -15.16 18.99
CA GLY A 457 9.45 -14.88 17.72
C GLY A 457 9.36 -13.44 17.21
N LEU A 458 8.49 -12.56 17.73
CA LEU A 458 8.43 -11.15 17.28
C LEU A 458 9.67 -10.32 17.67
N ASP A 459 10.43 -10.82 18.63
CA ASP A 459 11.73 -10.29 19.00
C ASP A 459 12.79 -10.52 17.91
N LEU A 460 12.51 -11.37 16.92
CA LEU A 460 13.44 -11.76 15.84
C LEU A 460 12.91 -11.47 14.42
N THR A 461 11.85 -10.69 14.26
CA THR A 461 11.39 -10.22 12.93
C THR A 461 12.00 -8.87 12.62
N SER A 462 12.75 -8.77 11.53
CA SER A 462 13.28 -7.50 11.06
C SER A 462 12.17 -6.64 10.44
N HIS A 463 11.10 -7.25 9.92
CA HIS A 463 9.95 -6.53 9.38
C HIS A 463 9.38 -5.54 10.39
N TRP A 464 9.07 -5.99 11.61
CA TRP A 464 8.40 -5.15 12.62
C TRP A 464 9.34 -4.32 13.49
N GLN A 465 10.62 -4.67 13.54
CA GLN A 465 11.58 -4.05 14.46
C GLN A 465 12.47 -3.01 13.78
N SER A 466 12.81 -3.18 12.50
CA SER A 466 13.92 -2.45 11.87
C SER A 466 13.71 -0.93 11.76
N SER A 467 12.51 -0.49 11.42
CA SER A 467 12.21 0.95 11.23
C SER A 467 12.35 1.74 12.54
N ALA A 468 11.82 1.21 13.64
CA ALA A 468 11.97 1.81 14.97
C ALA A 468 13.46 1.90 15.36
N GLN A 469 14.23 0.83 15.12
CA GLN A 469 15.67 0.83 15.36
C GLN A 469 16.40 1.90 14.52
N CYS A 470 16.04 2.03 13.24
CA CYS A 470 16.59 3.09 12.37
C CYS A 470 16.24 4.49 12.89
N ALA A 471 15.02 4.72 13.34
CA ALA A 471 14.59 5.99 13.92
C ALA A 471 15.38 6.34 15.20
N TYR A 472 15.64 5.36 16.07
CA TYR A 472 16.46 5.55 17.27
C TYR A 472 17.90 5.92 16.92
N LEU A 473 18.52 5.21 15.97
CA LEU A 473 19.89 5.46 15.51
C LEU A 473 20.01 6.84 14.85
N TYR A 474 19.02 7.25 14.07
CA TYR A 474 18.99 8.58 13.47
C TYR A 474 18.82 9.68 14.53
N ALA A 475 17.93 9.47 15.50
CA ALA A 475 17.75 10.36 16.64
C ALA A 475 19.05 10.53 17.44
N TYR A 476 19.79 9.44 17.69
CA TYR A 476 21.12 9.52 18.30
C TYR A 476 22.06 10.39 17.46
N GLY A 477 22.15 10.16 16.14
CA GLY A 477 23.02 10.91 15.24
C GLY A 477 22.82 12.42 15.29
N ILE A 478 21.58 12.90 15.37
CA ILE A 478 21.28 14.35 15.38
C ILE A 478 21.25 14.97 16.79
N THR A 479 21.11 14.17 17.85
CA THR A 479 20.96 14.69 19.22
C THR A 479 22.20 14.48 20.08
N GLY A 480 22.97 13.41 19.86
CA GLY A 480 23.99 12.96 20.79
C GLY A 480 23.46 12.35 22.10
N GLU A 481 22.15 12.13 22.23
CA GLU A 481 21.55 11.55 23.43
C GLU A 481 21.77 10.03 23.46
N GLN A 482 22.65 9.59 24.37
CA GLN A 482 23.10 8.21 24.48
C GLN A 482 21.95 7.21 24.69
N ARG A 483 20.87 7.63 25.37
CA ARG A 483 19.69 6.76 25.59
C ARG A 483 19.12 6.19 24.29
N TYR A 484 19.15 6.94 23.19
CA TYR A 484 18.65 6.46 21.91
C TYR A 484 19.52 5.35 21.34
N LEU A 485 20.84 5.49 21.42
CA LEU A 485 21.79 4.45 21.00
C LEU A 485 21.70 3.22 21.91
N ASP A 486 21.53 3.41 23.21
CA ASP A 486 21.43 2.32 24.18
C ASP A 486 20.18 1.45 23.95
N VAL A 487 19.01 2.09 23.77
CA VAL A 487 17.78 1.35 23.43
C VAL A 487 17.97 0.60 22.11
N ALA A 488 18.56 1.26 21.11
CA ALA A 488 18.70 0.65 19.80
C ALA A 488 19.62 -0.59 19.82
N THR A 489 20.78 -0.42 20.44
CA THR A 489 21.80 -1.48 20.50
C THR A 489 21.39 -2.65 21.39
N ARG A 490 20.58 -2.46 22.43
CA ARG A 490 19.99 -3.59 23.18
C ARG A 490 19.16 -4.49 22.29
N GLY A 491 18.29 -3.91 21.46
CA GLY A 491 17.42 -4.69 20.56
C GLY A 491 18.22 -5.36 19.45
N LEU A 492 19.15 -4.63 18.85
CA LEU A 492 19.98 -5.15 17.77
C LEU A 492 21.03 -6.17 18.24
N ASP A 493 21.56 -6.06 19.46
CA ASP A 493 22.41 -7.10 20.06
C ASP A 493 21.64 -8.40 20.21
N HIS A 494 20.37 -8.32 20.66
CA HIS A 494 19.49 -9.49 20.77
C HIS A 494 19.22 -10.12 19.40
N MET A 495 18.77 -9.34 18.42
CA MET A 495 18.44 -9.84 17.08
C MET A 495 19.68 -10.42 16.37
N ALA A 496 20.80 -9.68 16.37
CA ALA A 496 22.04 -10.12 15.74
C ALA A 496 22.65 -11.34 16.43
N GLY A 497 22.54 -11.44 17.76
CA GLY A 497 23.02 -12.58 18.53
C GLY A 497 22.24 -13.88 18.31
N HIS A 498 21.02 -13.80 17.77
CA HIS A 498 20.18 -14.95 17.44
C HIS A 498 20.14 -15.27 15.93
N HIS A 499 20.74 -14.43 15.08
CA HIS A 499 20.87 -14.68 13.64
C HIS A 499 21.54 -16.05 13.40
N PRO A 500 21.03 -16.90 12.47
CA PRO A 500 20.03 -16.63 11.42
C PRO A 500 18.58 -16.96 11.78
N ARG A 501 18.24 -17.10 13.07
CA ARG A 501 16.83 -17.27 13.46
C ARG A 501 16.07 -15.96 13.17
N ALA A 502 14.92 -16.11 12.53
CA ALA A 502 13.99 -15.01 12.29
C ALA A 502 12.56 -15.54 12.34
N ARG A 503 11.63 -14.72 12.82
CA ARG A 503 10.21 -14.88 12.50
C ARG A 503 9.95 -14.15 11.19
N LEU A 504 9.22 -14.80 10.30
CA LEU A 504 8.97 -14.31 8.95
C LEU A 504 7.60 -13.66 8.90
N GLU A 505 7.55 -12.44 8.37
CA GLU A 505 6.27 -11.86 7.93
C GLU A 505 5.89 -12.41 6.55
N THR A 506 6.84 -12.31 5.61
CA THR A 506 6.70 -12.88 4.27
C THR A 506 7.72 -13.98 4.07
N SER A 507 8.99 -13.65 3.80
CA SER A 507 10.06 -14.60 3.52
C SER A 507 11.36 -14.25 4.25
N ARG A 508 12.29 -15.21 4.32
CA ARG A 508 13.64 -14.95 4.83
C ARG A 508 14.41 -13.95 3.97
N THR A 509 14.18 -13.92 2.67
CA THR A 509 14.80 -12.95 1.75
C THR A 509 14.37 -11.52 2.08
N CYS A 510 13.07 -11.29 2.31
CA CYS A 510 12.56 -10.00 2.76
C CYS A 510 13.12 -9.59 4.12
N GLU A 511 13.11 -10.50 5.10
CA GLU A 511 13.69 -10.23 6.42
C GLU A 511 15.20 -9.88 6.34
N ALA A 512 15.94 -10.54 5.44
CA ALA A 512 17.36 -10.26 5.24
C ALA A 512 17.60 -8.85 4.69
N GLY A 513 16.84 -8.44 3.66
CA GLY A 513 16.94 -7.10 3.08
C GLY A 513 16.63 -5.99 4.09
N ARG A 514 15.58 -6.17 4.90
CA ARG A 514 15.16 -5.21 5.93
C ARG A 514 16.14 -5.07 7.09
N PHE A 515 16.85 -6.14 7.44
CA PHE A 515 17.77 -6.12 8.58
C PHE A 515 19.09 -5.37 8.29
N LEU A 516 19.43 -5.17 7.00
CA LEU A 516 20.67 -4.50 6.59
C LEU A 516 20.79 -3.07 7.13
N LEU A 517 19.76 -2.24 6.95
CA LEU A 517 19.80 -0.81 7.29
C LEU A 517 20.03 -0.52 8.79
N PRO A 518 19.29 -1.14 9.75
CA PRO A 518 19.53 -0.90 11.16
C PRO A 518 20.90 -1.44 11.62
N LEU A 519 21.37 -2.58 11.09
CA LEU A 519 22.71 -3.10 11.38
C LEU A 519 23.81 -2.17 10.88
N ALA A 520 23.65 -1.59 9.68
CA ALA A 520 24.58 -0.63 9.13
C ALA A 520 24.68 0.62 10.03
N GLY A 521 23.55 1.16 10.47
CA GLY A 521 23.53 2.30 11.41
C GLY A 521 24.17 1.97 12.76
N ALA A 522 23.86 0.80 13.32
CA ALA A 522 24.45 0.38 14.59
C ALA A 522 25.97 0.15 14.48
N TYR A 523 26.44 -0.49 13.40
CA TYR A 523 27.87 -0.63 13.13
C TYR A 523 28.54 0.73 12.91
N TYR A 524 27.88 1.64 12.20
CA TYR A 524 28.40 2.98 11.94
C TYR A 524 28.74 3.74 13.23
N TYR A 525 27.84 3.71 14.23
CA TYR A 525 28.05 4.43 15.50
C TYR A 525 28.87 3.65 16.55
N THR A 526 28.85 2.32 16.54
CA THR A 526 29.47 1.52 17.62
C THR A 526 30.73 0.78 17.21
N LYS A 527 30.87 0.47 15.92
CA LYS A 527 31.92 -0.40 15.35
C LYS A 527 32.01 -1.78 16.00
N LYS A 528 30.92 -2.29 16.61
CA LYS A 528 30.87 -3.64 17.18
C LYS A 528 31.09 -4.71 16.09
N PRO A 529 32.01 -5.68 16.28
CA PRO A 529 32.25 -6.77 15.31
C PRO A 529 31.00 -7.59 14.99
N LEU A 530 30.15 -7.84 16.01
CA LEU A 530 28.89 -8.58 15.86
C LEU A 530 28.07 -8.10 14.67
N TYR A 531 27.85 -6.78 14.54
CA TYR A 531 27.04 -6.24 13.46
C TYR A 531 27.69 -6.40 12.09
N LEU A 532 29.01 -6.24 11.98
CA LEU A 532 29.72 -6.44 10.72
C LEU A 532 29.69 -7.92 10.29
N GLU A 533 29.85 -8.84 11.23
CA GLU A 533 29.76 -10.29 10.98
C GLU A 533 28.34 -10.70 10.55
N THR A 534 27.31 -10.18 11.21
CA THR A 534 25.91 -10.40 10.79
C THR A 534 25.64 -9.81 9.41
N LEU A 535 26.10 -8.59 9.13
CA LEU A 535 25.99 -7.99 7.78
C LEU A 535 26.64 -8.86 6.72
N ARG A 536 27.87 -9.35 6.95
CA ARG A 536 28.56 -10.26 6.01
C ARG A 536 27.77 -11.54 5.78
N SER A 537 27.22 -12.13 6.85
CA SER A 537 26.38 -13.33 6.74
C SER A 537 25.11 -13.06 5.91
N LEU A 538 24.48 -11.90 6.06
CA LEU A 538 23.33 -11.49 5.26
C LEU A 538 23.73 -11.24 3.80
N GLY A 539 24.88 -10.62 3.55
CA GLY A 539 25.43 -10.41 2.22
C GLY A 539 25.65 -11.73 1.48
N GLU A 540 26.28 -12.71 2.13
CA GLU A 540 26.48 -14.04 1.55
C GLU A 540 25.15 -14.77 1.29
N TYR A 541 24.19 -14.63 2.21
CA TYR A 541 22.86 -15.19 2.01
C TYR A 541 22.18 -14.59 0.78
N LEU A 542 22.12 -13.25 0.68
CA LEU A 542 21.53 -12.56 -0.48
C LEU A 542 22.27 -12.89 -1.78
N LYS A 543 23.61 -12.97 -1.75
CA LYS A 543 24.41 -13.40 -2.90
C LYS A 543 24.04 -14.81 -3.35
N SER A 544 23.77 -15.73 -2.42
CA SER A 544 23.33 -17.08 -2.75
C SER A 544 21.91 -17.16 -3.33
N ARG A 545 21.10 -16.10 -3.16
CA ARG A 545 19.75 -15.98 -3.73
C ARG A 545 19.72 -15.15 -5.02
N GLN A 546 20.83 -14.53 -5.40
CA GLN A 546 20.91 -13.66 -6.56
C GLN A 546 20.86 -14.45 -7.86
N GLY A 547 19.85 -14.19 -8.69
CA GLY A 547 19.76 -14.71 -10.06
C GLY A 547 20.73 -14.01 -11.04
N PRO A 548 20.85 -14.51 -12.28
CA PRO A 548 21.76 -13.96 -13.28
C PRO A 548 21.50 -12.48 -13.61
N ASP A 549 20.25 -12.03 -13.50
CA ASP A 549 19.84 -10.64 -13.74
C ASP A 549 19.96 -9.74 -12.50
N GLY A 550 20.40 -10.27 -11.36
CA GLY A 550 20.73 -9.51 -10.15
C GLY A 550 19.63 -9.44 -9.08
N GLY A 551 18.41 -9.91 -9.38
CA GLY A 551 17.30 -10.01 -8.42
C GLY A 551 17.48 -11.12 -7.39
N PHE A 552 16.86 -10.98 -6.21
CA PHE A 552 16.95 -11.96 -5.13
C PHE A 552 15.72 -12.87 -5.11
N ALA A 553 15.91 -14.17 -5.34
CA ALA A 553 14.84 -15.14 -5.22
C ALA A 553 14.30 -15.18 -3.78
N GLU A 554 12.99 -15.20 -3.65
CA GLU A 554 12.32 -15.41 -2.37
C GLU A 554 12.58 -16.83 -1.86
N TRP A 555 12.78 -16.96 -0.55
CA TRP A 555 13.17 -18.22 0.07
C TRP A 555 12.71 -18.29 1.52
N ASP A 556 12.35 -19.50 1.97
CA ASP A 556 11.73 -19.80 3.26
C ASP A 556 10.58 -18.83 3.56
N GLY A 557 9.39 -19.13 3.05
CA GLY A 557 8.23 -18.23 3.10
C GLY A 557 7.13 -18.67 4.05
N LYS A 558 6.31 -17.71 4.48
CA LYS A 558 4.95 -17.93 5.02
C LYS A 558 4.03 -18.33 3.86
N CYS A 559 4.21 -19.54 3.35
CA CYS A 559 3.43 -20.08 2.24
C CYS A 559 2.22 -20.88 2.76
N PRO A 560 1.08 -20.90 2.04
CA PRO A 560 -0.07 -21.73 2.40
C PRO A 560 0.31 -23.21 2.54
N PRO A 561 -0.02 -23.88 3.67
CA PRO A 561 0.31 -25.29 3.89
C PRO A 561 -0.67 -26.26 3.23
N SER A 562 -1.76 -25.78 2.64
CA SER A 562 -2.76 -26.58 1.91
C SER A 562 -3.55 -25.70 0.94
N ASN A 563 -4.38 -26.33 0.10
CA ASN A 563 -5.31 -25.62 -0.80
C ASN A 563 -6.35 -24.79 -0.02
N GLU A 564 -6.84 -25.29 1.12
CA GLU A 564 -7.83 -24.60 1.96
C GLU A 564 -7.28 -23.33 2.62
N ALA A 565 -5.96 -23.25 2.77
CA ALA A 565 -5.26 -22.11 3.34
C ALA A 565 -4.80 -21.09 2.28
N TYR A 566 -5.12 -21.29 1.00
CA TYR A 566 -4.75 -20.35 -0.06
C TYR A 566 -5.74 -19.19 -0.12
N GLY A 567 -5.22 -17.95 -0.08
CA GLY A 567 -6.02 -16.73 -0.15
C GLY A 567 -6.73 -16.35 1.16
N VAL A 568 -6.33 -16.91 2.31
CA VAL A 568 -7.04 -16.71 3.60
C VAL A 568 -6.27 -15.86 4.63
N ASP A 569 -4.98 -15.62 4.42
CA ASP A 569 -4.09 -14.87 5.33
C ASP A 569 -3.02 -14.12 4.51
N GLU A 570 -2.24 -13.25 5.16
CA GLU A 570 -1.03 -12.66 4.57
C GLU A 570 0.00 -13.75 4.26
N ALA A 571 0.60 -13.69 3.08
CA ALA A 571 1.40 -14.80 2.56
C ALA A 571 2.60 -14.33 1.72
N SER A 572 3.52 -15.26 1.49
CA SER A 572 4.58 -15.07 0.49
C SER A 572 4.02 -15.08 -0.93
N ILE A 573 4.66 -14.34 -1.84
CA ILE A 573 4.33 -14.32 -3.28
C ILE A 573 4.90 -15.50 -4.06
N PHE A 574 5.35 -16.55 -3.36
CA PHE A 574 5.83 -17.80 -3.92
C PHE A 574 5.29 -18.95 -3.08
N GLN A 575 5.39 -20.19 -3.56
CA GLN A 575 4.84 -21.37 -2.88
C GLN A 575 5.94 -22.30 -2.36
N ALA A 576 7.02 -22.49 -3.12
CA ALA A 576 8.07 -23.44 -2.79
C ALA A 576 9.46 -22.85 -3.03
N ASN A 577 10.40 -23.22 -2.15
CA ASN A 577 11.82 -22.90 -2.33
C ASN A 577 12.31 -23.41 -3.69
N GLY A 578 12.80 -22.48 -4.52
CA GLY A 578 13.20 -22.76 -5.90
C GLY A 578 12.27 -22.13 -6.94
N ASP A 579 11.09 -21.64 -6.54
CA ASP A 579 10.28 -20.78 -7.38
C ASP A 579 11.10 -19.52 -7.76
N PRO A 580 11.16 -19.14 -9.06
CA PRO A 580 12.00 -18.06 -9.55
C PRO A 580 11.34 -16.68 -9.36
N VAL A 581 10.80 -16.41 -8.18
CA VAL A 581 10.04 -15.19 -7.90
C VAL A 581 10.79 -14.25 -6.96
N THR A 582 10.69 -12.95 -7.20
CA THR A 582 11.20 -11.88 -6.34
C THR A 582 10.05 -11.01 -5.81
N ASP A 583 10.22 -10.37 -4.65
CA ASP A 583 9.22 -9.46 -4.05
C ASP A 583 9.68 -7.98 -4.14
N GLN A 584 8.97 -7.17 -4.92
CA GLN A 584 9.14 -5.73 -5.13
C GLN A 584 8.36 -4.86 -4.14
N LEU A 585 7.77 -5.42 -3.09
CA LEU A 585 7.11 -4.68 -2.03
C LEU A 585 7.87 -4.77 -0.70
N TYR A 586 8.15 -5.99 -0.23
CA TYR A 586 8.73 -6.20 1.10
C TYR A 586 10.23 -6.53 1.09
N GLY A 587 10.80 -6.90 -0.05
CA GLY A 587 12.18 -7.37 -0.18
C GLY A 587 13.07 -6.44 -1.01
N THR A 588 12.99 -6.58 -2.33
CA THR A 588 13.88 -5.95 -3.32
C THR A 588 14.09 -4.45 -3.11
N PRO A 589 13.05 -3.60 -2.88
CA PRO A 589 13.22 -2.16 -2.71
C PRO A 589 14.02 -1.80 -1.46
N PHE A 590 13.80 -2.52 -0.36
CA PHE A 590 14.52 -2.30 0.90
C PHE A 590 15.98 -2.73 0.80
N ALA A 591 16.26 -3.84 0.11
CA ALA A 591 17.64 -4.24 -0.18
C ALA A 591 18.33 -3.21 -1.11
N ALA A 592 17.67 -2.76 -2.17
CA ALA A 592 18.18 -1.75 -3.09
C ALA A 592 18.46 -0.41 -2.40
N TRP A 593 17.66 -0.04 -1.41
CA TRP A 593 17.92 1.11 -0.54
C TRP A 593 19.10 0.87 0.40
N ALA A 594 19.13 -0.25 1.11
CA ALA A 594 20.11 -0.48 2.17
C ALA A 594 21.52 -0.78 1.66
N LEU A 595 21.67 -1.55 0.58
CA LEU A 595 22.98 -2.05 0.11
C LEU A 595 23.99 -0.93 -0.25
N PRO A 596 23.61 0.14 -0.99
CA PRO A 596 24.51 1.28 -1.21
C PRO A 596 24.94 1.99 0.09
N VAL A 597 24.09 1.98 1.12
CA VAL A 597 24.41 2.54 2.43
C VAL A 597 25.38 1.63 3.19
N VAL A 598 25.11 0.33 3.20
CA VAL A 598 25.96 -0.68 3.86
C VAL A 598 27.37 -0.67 3.25
N HIS A 599 27.49 -0.71 1.92
CA HIS A 599 28.77 -0.71 1.23
C HIS A 599 29.64 0.49 1.63
N ARG A 600 29.06 1.70 1.69
CA ARG A 600 29.81 2.90 2.08
C ARG A 600 30.21 2.94 3.54
N ILE A 601 29.40 2.36 4.42
CA ILE A 601 29.68 2.30 5.86
C ILE A 601 30.75 1.25 6.19
N THR A 602 30.73 0.10 5.50
CA THR A 602 31.61 -1.04 5.80
C THR A 602 32.86 -1.08 4.93
N GLY A 603 32.78 -0.59 3.70
CA GLY A 603 33.82 -0.75 2.67
C GLY A 603 33.93 -2.16 2.09
N GLU A 604 32.97 -3.05 2.35
CA GLU A 604 32.99 -4.43 1.84
C GLU A 604 32.44 -4.50 0.41
N GLU A 605 33.23 -5.05 -0.51
CA GLU A 605 32.92 -5.11 -1.95
C GLU A 605 31.64 -5.91 -2.26
N ILE A 606 31.36 -6.97 -1.50
CA ILE A 606 30.15 -7.79 -1.69
C ILE A 606 28.87 -6.95 -1.69
N PHE A 607 28.78 -5.92 -0.84
CA PHE A 607 27.59 -5.06 -0.82
C PHE A 607 27.53 -4.09 -2.00
N GLY A 608 28.67 -3.70 -2.57
CA GLY A 608 28.73 -2.93 -3.80
C GLY A 608 28.27 -3.75 -5.01
N GLU A 609 28.72 -5.00 -5.10
CA GLU A 609 28.24 -5.96 -6.11
C GLU A 609 26.74 -6.24 -6.00
N LEU A 610 26.26 -6.49 -4.78
CA LEU A 610 24.83 -6.72 -4.53
C LEU A 610 24.00 -5.46 -4.84
N ALA A 611 24.49 -4.27 -4.48
CA ALA A 611 23.83 -3.00 -4.79
C ALA A 611 23.70 -2.79 -6.30
N ASN A 612 24.77 -3.03 -7.06
CA ASN A 612 24.73 -2.94 -8.52
C ASN A 612 23.77 -3.97 -9.11
N GLY A 613 23.86 -5.23 -8.67
CA GLY A 613 22.99 -6.29 -9.18
C GLY A 613 21.50 -6.01 -8.98
N VAL A 614 21.09 -5.58 -7.78
CA VAL A 614 19.67 -5.31 -7.50
C VAL A 614 19.14 -4.05 -8.20
N LEU A 615 19.96 -3.01 -8.34
CA LEU A 615 19.57 -1.80 -9.08
C LEU A 615 19.54 -2.05 -10.59
N ASP A 616 20.48 -2.85 -11.11
CA ASP A 616 20.44 -3.30 -12.49
C ASP A 616 19.16 -4.09 -12.75
N TYR A 617 18.84 -5.04 -11.87
CA TYR A 617 17.62 -5.85 -11.91
C TYR A 617 16.35 -4.98 -11.94
N LEU A 618 16.15 -4.10 -10.95
CA LEU A 618 14.99 -3.20 -10.89
C LEU A 618 14.86 -2.37 -12.17
N SER A 619 15.97 -1.89 -12.72
CA SER A 619 15.95 -1.11 -13.97
C SER A 619 15.66 -1.94 -15.23
N ARG A 620 15.85 -3.26 -15.19
CA ARG A 620 15.48 -4.20 -16.26
C ARG A 620 14.00 -4.51 -16.25
N ILE A 621 13.42 -4.67 -15.06
CA ILE A 621 12.02 -5.08 -14.89
C ILE A 621 11.04 -3.91 -14.79
N GLN A 622 11.51 -2.65 -14.67
CA GLN A 622 10.64 -1.47 -14.63
C GLN A 622 9.71 -1.43 -15.85
N LEU A 623 8.41 -1.26 -15.59
CA LEU A 623 7.38 -1.29 -16.62
C LEU A 623 7.54 -0.13 -17.61
N ASP A 624 7.59 -0.48 -18.90
CA ASP A 624 7.67 0.43 -20.04
C ASP A 624 6.61 0.06 -21.08
N THR A 625 5.35 0.07 -20.63
CA THR A 625 4.21 -0.47 -21.40
C THR A 625 3.39 0.61 -22.10
N GLY A 626 3.57 1.89 -21.72
CA GLY A 626 2.67 2.98 -22.11
C GLY A 626 1.32 2.96 -21.38
N ASP A 627 1.06 1.96 -20.53
CA ASP A 627 -0.14 1.91 -19.69
C ASP A 627 -0.09 3.01 -18.63
N GLU A 628 -1.19 3.77 -18.52
CA GLU A 628 -1.26 4.94 -17.64
C GLU A 628 -1.09 4.59 -16.14
N GLN A 629 -1.51 3.39 -15.71
CA GLN A 629 -1.40 2.95 -14.32
C GLN A 629 -0.03 2.41 -13.97
N LEU A 630 0.69 1.84 -14.95
CA LEU A 630 1.88 1.01 -14.69
C LEU A 630 3.19 1.57 -15.25
N ASP A 631 3.16 2.41 -16.28
CA ASP A 631 4.36 2.93 -16.94
C ASP A 631 5.25 3.72 -15.96
N GLY A 632 6.41 3.15 -15.62
CA GLY A 632 7.41 3.70 -14.70
C GLY A 632 7.43 3.06 -13.31
N ALA A 633 6.49 2.16 -13.00
CA ALA A 633 6.40 1.45 -11.72
C ALA A 633 6.82 -0.01 -11.80
N TRP A 634 6.64 -0.73 -10.69
CA TRP A 634 6.84 -2.17 -10.54
C TRP A 634 5.62 -2.77 -9.83
N GLN A 635 5.10 -3.89 -10.34
CA GLN A 635 4.16 -4.70 -9.56
C GLN A 635 4.93 -5.55 -8.53
N ARG A 636 4.24 -6.09 -7.52
CA ARG A 636 4.88 -6.77 -6.39
C ARG A 636 5.71 -8.00 -6.76
N ALA A 637 5.21 -8.92 -7.58
CA ALA A 637 5.90 -10.18 -7.83
C ALA A 637 6.42 -10.29 -9.25
N PHE A 638 7.70 -10.60 -9.42
CA PHE A 638 8.30 -10.83 -10.72
C PHE A 638 8.95 -12.21 -10.80
N ASP A 639 8.52 -13.00 -11.78
CA ASP A 639 9.15 -14.26 -12.16
C ASP A 639 10.29 -13.95 -13.12
N PHE A 640 11.53 -14.14 -12.66
CA PHE A 640 12.73 -13.84 -13.45
C PHE A 640 13.13 -14.97 -14.40
N ASP A 641 12.52 -16.14 -14.33
CA ASP A 641 12.73 -17.23 -15.30
C ASP A 641 11.80 -17.08 -16.51
N ALA A 642 10.51 -16.84 -16.26
CA ALA A 642 9.50 -16.53 -17.29
C ALA A 642 9.61 -15.10 -17.82
N TRP A 643 10.25 -14.21 -17.04
CA TRP A 643 10.45 -12.79 -17.32
C TRP A 643 9.14 -12.02 -17.48
N GLU A 644 8.25 -12.21 -16.50
CA GLU A 644 6.99 -11.48 -16.42
C GLU A 644 6.59 -11.23 -14.96
N TYR A 645 5.75 -10.22 -14.74
CA TYR A 645 5.10 -10.03 -13.45
C TYR A 645 4.13 -11.17 -13.19
N PHE A 646 4.47 -12.02 -12.23
CA PHE A 646 3.75 -13.23 -11.86
C PHE A 646 4.26 -13.75 -10.51
N GLY A 647 3.37 -14.37 -9.74
CA GLY A 647 3.69 -14.99 -8.46
C GLY A 647 2.48 -15.73 -7.88
N SER A 648 2.64 -16.28 -6.68
CA SER A 648 1.53 -16.85 -5.91
C SER A 648 0.57 -15.74 -5.47
N ASN A 649 -0.69 -15.85 -5.86
CA ASN A 649 -1.77 -14.92 -5.51
C ASN A 649 -2.46 -15.32 -4.19
N ALA A 650 -1.68 -15.79 -3.22
CA ALA A 650 -2.18 -16.31 -1.94
C ALA A 650 -2.40 -15.23 -0.87
N ASP A 651 -1.79 -14.05 -1.05
CA ASP A 651 -1.82 -12.97 -0.08
C ASP A 651 -3.16 -12.21 -0.14
N LEU A 652 -3.83 -12.10 1.01
CA LEU A 652 -5.15 -11.48 1.12
C LEU A 652 -5.17 -9.97 0.83
N GLY A 653 -4.04 -9.26 1.04
CA GLY A 653 -4.00 -7.80 0.97
C GLY A 653 -3.23 -7.28 -0.24
N TRP A 654 -2.05 -7.84 -0.49
CA TRP A 654 -1.06 -7.31 -1.42
C TRP A 654 -0.60 -8.40 -2.37
N GLY A 655 -1.50 -8.99 -3.17
CA GLY A 655 -1.10 -10.02 -4.13
C GLY A 655 -0.06 -9.56 -5.18
N PRO A 656 0.39 -10.47 -6.05
CA PRO A 656 1.52 -10.28 -6.96
C PRO A 656 1.42 -9.06 -7.90
N TYR A 657 0.23 -8.54 -8.18
CA TYR A 657 0.01 -7.50 -9.19
C TYR A 657 -0.15 -6.09 -8.61
N CYS A 658 -0.18 -5.94 -7.29
CA CYS A 658 -0.31 -4.63 -6.64
C CYS A 658 0.90 -3.73 -6.89
N VAL A 659 0.69 -2.42 -6.73
CA VAL A 659 1.74 -1.39 -6.80
C VAL A 659 1.52 -0.43 -5.62
N GLU A 660 2.58 -0.07 -4.90
CA GLU A 660 2.49 0.91 -3.81
C GLU A 660 3.42 2.12 -4.02
N THR A 661 2.96 3.33 -3.68
CA THR A 661 3.76 4.55 -3.77
C THR A 661 4.93 4.54 -2.78
N GLY A 662 4.64 4.22 -1.52
CA GLY A 662 5.63 3.80 -0.52
C GLY A 662 5.93 2.29 -0.65
N TRP A 663 6.88 1.79 0.14
CA TRP A 663 7.29 0.37 0.22
C TRP A 663 7.90 -0.24 -1.05
N SER A 664 7.33 0.03 -2.22
CA SER A 664 7.81 -0.41 -3.53
C SER A 664 8.50 0.70 -4.32
N VAL A 665 7.75 1.68 -4.85
CA VAL A 665 8.27 2.68 -5.78
C VAL A 665 9.25 3.63 -5.09
N ALA A 666 8.83 4.35 -4.05
CA ALA A 666 9.69 5.36 -3.41
C ALA A 666 11.02 4.78 -2.86
N PRO A 667 11.05 3.63 -2.13
CA PRO A 667 12.30 3.03 -1.67
C PRO A 667 13.25 2.63 -2.80
N SER A 668 12.72 2.09 -3.91
CA SER A 668 13.52 1.76 -5.10
C SER A 668 14.21 2.99 -5.69
N LEU A 669 13.48 4.11 -5.77
CA LEU A 669 14.01 5.39 -6.25
C LEU A 669 15.05 5.97 -5.27
N ILE A 670 14.79 5.89 -3.96
CA ILE A 670 15.73 6.34 -2.92
C ILE A 670 17.06 5.58 -3.04
N GLY A 671 17.03 4.26 -3.18
CA GLY A 671 18.23 3.43 -3.37
C GLY A 671 19.05 3.85 -4.60
N ALA A 672 18.38 4.03 -5.74
CA ALA A 672 19.03 4.48 -6.96
C ALA A 672 19.62 5.89 -6.84
N MET A 673 18.92 6.83 -6.21
CA MET A 673 19.43 8.19 -6.00
C MET A 673 20.57 8.24 -4.99
N LEU A 674 20.56 7.40 -3.95
CA LEU A 674 21.69 7.27 -3.01
C LEU A 674 22.94 6.73 -3.72
N HIS A 675 22.76 5.79 -4.66
CA HIS A 675 23.85 5.30 -5.51
C HIS A 675 24.40 6.43 -6.41
N LEU A 676 23.53 7.10 -7.16
CA LEU A 676 23.90 8.16 -8.11
C LEU A 676 24.59 9.38 -7.44
N THR A 677 24.15 9.74 -6.23
CA THR A 677 24.65 10.94 -5.54
C THR A 677 25.81 10.66 -4.59
N GLY A 678 25.99 9.41 -4.17
CA GLY A 678 26.88 9.07 -3.06
C GLY A 678 26.48 9.71 -1.72
N GLY A 679 25.24 10.19 -1.56
CA GLY A 679 24.76 10.94 -0.39
C GLY A 679 24.59 10.07 0.87
N THR A 680 25.05 10.52 2.04
CA THR A 680 25.00 9.75 3.29
C THR A 680 23.58 9.58 3.82
N PHE A 681 23.27 8.44 4.44
CA PHE A 681 21.95 8.19 5.04
C PHE A 681 21.90 8.55 6.54
N PHE A 682 22.75 7.94 7.36
CA PHE A 682 22.84 8.28 8.79
C PHE A 682 23.66 9.56 8.99
N PRO A 683 23.27 10.44 9.94
CA PRO A 683 24.06 11.61 10.33
C PRO A 683 25.47 11.22 10.77
N PRO A 684 26.47 12.10 10.64
CA PRO A 684 27.79 11.85 11.23
C PRO A 684 27.68 11.66 12.75
N PRO A 685 28.62 10.92 13.38
CA PRO A 685 28.66 10.80 14.83
C PRO A 685 28.63 12.19 15.48
N PRO A 686 27.75 12.41 16.46
CA PRO A 686 27.53 13.74 17.03
C PRO A 686 28.80 14.23 17.73
N GLU A 687 29.21 15.47 17.43
CA GLU A 687 30.28 16.10 18.21
C GLU A 687 29.79 16.43 19.62
N PRO A 688 30.65 16.32 20.66
CA PRO A 688 30.28 16.71 22.01
C PRO A 688 29.71 18.14 22.07
N GLY A 689 28.42 18.28 22.38
CA GLY A 689 27.73 19.57 22.53
C GLY A 689 27.17 20.20 21.24
N ALA A 690 27.26 19.54 20.07
CA ALA A 690 26.73 20.06 18.80
C ALA A 690 25.31 19.59 18.46
N GLY A 691 24.73 18.70 19.25
CA GLY A 691 23.45 18.03 18.97
C GLY A 691 22.21 18.78 19.48
N ARG A 692 21.04 18.32 19.05
CA ARG A 692 19.72 18.80 19.50
C ARG A 692 19.28 18.17 20.84
N SER A 693 20.19 18.04 21.81
CA SER A 693 19.93 17.36 23.09
C SER A 693 18.86 18.06 23.94
N ASP A 694 18.83 19.40 23.92
CA ASP A 694 17.85 20.19 24.69
C ASP A 694 16.43 19.99 24.16
N LEU A 695 16.28 19.83 22.83
CA LEU A 695 15.01 19.51 22.21
C LEU A 695 14.54 18.11 22.60
N ALA A 696 15.44 17.12 22.57
CA ALA A 696 15.13 15.76 23.02
C ALA A 696 14.73 15.73 24.50
N ALA A 697 15.40 16.50 25.37
CA ALA A 697 15.04 16.62 26.77
C ALA A 697 13.66 17.28 26.96
N THR A 698 13.34 18.30 26.16
CA THR A 698 12.02 18.98 26.17
C THR A 698 10.91 18.01 25.76
N VAL A 699 11.08 17.29 24.66
CA VAL A 699 10.12 16.28 24.20
C VAL A 699 9.93 15.20 25.27
N ARG A 700 11.00 14.69 25.87
CA ARG A 700 10.93 13.67 26.94
C ARG A 700 10.21 14.19 28.17
N ALA A 701 10.42 15.45 28.56
CA ALA A 701 9.75 16.05 29.71
C ALA A 701 8.23 16.08 29.54
N ASP A 702 7.73 16.27 28.32
CA ASP A 702 6.30 16.17 28.01
C ASP A 702 5.74 14.75 28.29
N PHE A 703 6.46 13.70 27.87
CA PHE A 703 6.07 12.32 28.17
C PHE A 703 6.11 12.02 29.68
N ASP A 704 7.16 12.47 30.38
CA ASP A 704 7.28 12.27 31.83
C ASP A 704 6.18 13.00 32.61
N ALA A 705 5.78 14.19 32.16
CA ALA A 705 4.67 14.94 32.72
C ALA A 705 3.33 14.22 32.54
N ILE A 706 3.08 13.66 31.35
CA ILE A 706 1.88 12.85 31.06
C ILE A 706 1.86 11.60 31.95
N ALA A 707 2.96 10.85 32.02
CA ALA A 707 3.07 9.65 32.85
C ALA A 707 2.84 9.94 34.34
N ALA A 708 3.26 11.12 34.80
CA ALA A 708 3.04 11.57 36.17
C ALA A 708 1.63 12.15 36.44
N GLY A 709 0.72 12.13 35.45
CA GLY A 709 -0.63 12.69 35.56
C GLY A 709 -0.64 14.22 35.72
N ARG A 710 0.39 14.92 35.23
CA ARG A 710 0.57 16.38 35.32
C ARG A 710 0.84 16.99 33.95
N PRO A 711 0.00 16.77 32.92
CA PRO A 711 0.22 17.35 31.61
C PRO A 711 0.14 18.88 31.64
N ALA A 712 0.84 19.54 30.72
CA ALA A 712 0.77 20.99 30.56
C ALA A 712 -0.66 21.45 30.24
N SER A 713 -1.04 22.67 30.65
CA SER A 713 -2.32 23.26 30.28
C SER A 713 -2.38 23.60 28.79
N ALA A 714 -3.55 23.42 28.18
CA ALA A 714 -3.79 23.77 26.79
C ALA A 714 -4.21 25.25 26.65
N THR A 715 -3.76 25.86 25.57
CA THR A 715 -4.23 27.15 25.07
C THR A 715 -4.68 27.00 23.62
N PHE A 716 -5.60 27.85 23.18
CA PHE A 716 -6.19 27.75 21.85
C PHE A 716 -6.12 29.10 21.14
N SER A 717 -5.83 29.05 19.85
CA SER A 717 -5.77 30.25 19.00
C SER A 717 -6.23 29.94 17.58
N ARG A 718 -6.69 30.97 16.87
CA ARG A 718 -7.03 30.85 15.45
C ARG A 718 -5.82 31.17 14.57
N ARG A 719 -5.56 30.31 13.58
CA ARG A 719 -4.57 30.56 12.51
C ARG A 719 -5.12 31.53 11.47
N THR A 720 -4.22 32.06 10.64
CA THR A 720 -4.57 32.91 9.49
C THR A 720 -5.45 32.21 8.43
N ASP A 721 -5.39 30.89 8.33
CA ASP A 721 -6.27 30.08 7.47
C ASP A 721 -7.63 29.78 8.13
N GLY A 722 -7.87 30.27 9.34
CA GLY A 722 -9.11 30.10 10.10
C GLY A 722 -9.18 28.83 10.93
N ARG A 723 -8.21 27.90 10.83
CA ARG A 723 -8.21 26.68 11.64
C ARG A 723 -7.81 26.97 13.10
N ILE A 724 -8.37 26.20 14.02
CA ILE A 724 -8.06 26.32 15.45
C ILE A 724 -6.87 25.45 15.79
N VAL A 725 -5.94 26.01 16.56
CA VAL A 725 -4.73 25.34 17.03
C VAL A 725 -4.74 25.25 18.54
N ARG A 726 -4.37 24.07 19.03
CA ARG A 726 -4.00 23.80 20.42
C ARG A 726 -2.50 23.91 20.57
N ASP A 727 -2.07 24.75 21.52
CA ASP A 727 -0.71 24.77 22.04
C ASP A 727 -0.73 24.21 23.47
N GLN A 728 0.03 23.14 23.71
CA GLN A 728 0.09 22.47 24.99
C GLN A 728 1.49 21.87 25.14
N GLY A 729 2.28 22.26 26.15
CA GLY A 729 3.66 21.79 26.29
C GLY A 729 4.52 22.13 25.06
N SER A 730 5.26 21.14 24.55
CA SER A 730 6.03 21.27 23.30
C SER A 730 5.19 20.97 22.04
N ALA A 731 3.96 20.48 22.19
CA ALA A 731 3.12 20.10 21.06
C ALA A 731 2.18 21.23 20.62
N ARG A 732 2.18 21.47 19.31
CA ARG A 732 1.21 22.29 18.60
C ARG A 732 0.40 21.40 17.67
N ALA A 733 -0.92 21.56 17.66
CA ALA A 733 -1.81 20.68 16.91
C ALA A 733 -3.02 21.43 16.35
N VAL A 734 -3.35 21.20 15.07
CA VAL A 734 -4.61 21.66 14.49
C VAL A 734 -5.75 20.82 15.07
N LEU A 735 -6.83 21.45 15.51
CA LEU A 735 -8.01 20.80 16.05
C LEU A 735 -9.03 20.58 14.92
N GLY A 736 -8.86 19.53 14.11
CA GLY A 736 -9.80 19.18 13.03
C GLY A 736 -9.95 20.23 11.91
N ASP A 737 -10.97 20.06 11.07
CA ASP A 737 -11.11 20.81 9.82
C ASP A 737 -12.01 22.05 9.89
N LEU A 738 -12.51 22.40 11.08
CA LEU A 738 -13.39 23.57 11.23
C LEU A 738 -12.64 24.86 10.86
N ILE A 739 -13.24 25.63 9.96
CA ILE A 739 -12.81 27.00 9.66
C ILE A 739 -13.62 27.97 10.52
N ALA A 740 -12.93 28.65 11.43
CA ALA A 740 -13.52 29.66 12.31
C ALA A 740 -13.50 31.05 11.66
N ALA A 741 -14.53 31.86 11.96
CA ALA A 741 -14.56 33.29 11.72
C ALA A 741 -14.11 34.11 12.93
N GLY A 742 -14.30 33.57 14.14
CA GLY A 742 -13.98 34.20 15.43
C GLY A 742 -12.82 33.55 16.17
N GLU A 743 -12.38 34.16 17.26
CA GLU A 743 -11.39 33.54 18.17
C GLU A 743 -12.03 32.44 19.03
N PRO A 744 -11.30 31.35 19.31
CA PRO A 744 -11.79 30.30 20.19
C PRO A 744 -11.87 30.82 21.64
N VAL A 745 -12.93 30.46 22.34
CA VAL A 745 -13.08 30.65 23.80
C VAL A 745 -13.26 29.30 24.46
N TRP A 746 -12.81 29.14 25.70
CA TRP A 746 -12.89 27.85 26.36
C TRP A 746 -13.02 27.96 27.87
N ALA A 747 -13.55 26.90 28.48
CA ALA A 747 -13.65 26.76 29.93
C ALA A 747 -13.27 25.34 30.34
N ARG A 748 -12.64 25.21 31.52
CA ARG A 748 -12.39 23.91 32.13
C ARG A 748 -13.68 23.40 32.78
N ASN A 749 -14.11 22.21 32.39
CA ASN A 749 -15.23 21.49 33.01
C ASN A 749 -14.67 20.38 33.90
N GLU A 750 -14.47 20.67 35.19
CA GLU A 750 -13.84 19.72 36.12
C GLU A 750 -14.63 18.42 36.30
N PRO A 751 -15.97 18.43 36.45
CA PRO A 751 -16.78 17.20 36.51
C PRO A 751 -16.57 16.28 35.30
N ALA A 752 -16.46 16.87 34.11
CA ALA A 752 -16.24 16.14 32.86
C ALA A 752 -14.77 15.77 32.62
N ARG A 753 -13.84 16.40 33.36
CA ARG A 753 -12.38 16.29 33.17
C ARG A 753 -11.96 16.65 31.74
N SER A 754 -12.54 17.73 31.23
CA SER A 754 -12.34 18.20 29.86
C SER A 754 -12.20 19.72 29.79
N VAL A 755 -11.52 20.20 28.76
CA VAL A 755 -11.58 21.61 28.34
C VAL A 755 -12.60 21.72 27.23
N GLU A 756 -13.59 22.58 27.41
CA GLU A 756 -14.70 22.79 26.49
C GLU A 756 -14.42 24.02 25.65
N ILE A 757 -14.37 23.85 24.33
CA ILE A 757 -13.86 24.82 23.38
C ILE A 757 -15.00 25.22 22.45
N TYR A 758 -15.23 26.52 22.33
CA TYR A 758 -16.31 27.12 21.57
C TYR A 758 -15.76 28.15 20.59
N VAL A 759 -16.34 28.24 19.41
CA VAL A 759 -15.93 29.24 18.42
C VAL A 759 -17.09 29.61 17.50
N ARG A 760 -17.06 30.82 16.95
CA ARG A 760 -17.91 31.21 15.84
C ARG A 760 -17.33 30.66 14.53
N GLY A 761 -18.05 29.74 13.90
CA GLY A 761 -17.68 29.16 12.61
C GLY A 761 -17.74 30.18 11.47
N ALA A 762 -17.12 29.87 10.33
CA ALA A 762 -17.25 30.64 9.10
C ALA A 762 -18.70 30.69 8.55
N ASP A 763 -19.56 29.79 9.03
CA ASP A 763 -21.00 29.77 8.80
C ASP A 763 -21.78 30.68 9.77
N ASP A 764 -21.10 31.49 10.59
CA ASP A 764 -21.66 32.34 11.64
C ASP A 764 -22.44 31.59 12.74
N HIS A 765 -22.27 30.28 12.89
CA HIS A 765 -22.89 29.52 13.97
C HIS A 765 -21.91 29.22 15.11
N LEU A 766 -22.44 28.87 16.28
CA LEU A 766 -21.63 28.36 17.39
C LEU A 766 -21.20 26.92 17.08
N HIS A 767 -19.90 26.66 17.13
CA HIS A 767 -19.34 25.31 17.08
C HIS A 767 -18.65 25.00 18.41
N HIS A 768 -18.73 23.73 18.81
CA HIS A 768 -18.19 23.21 20.05
C HIS A 768 -17.34 21.97 19.78
N THR A 769 -16.24 21.86 20.51
CA THR A 769 -15.48 20.63 20.68
C THR A 769 -14.90 20.57 22.09
N TYR A 770 -14.25 19.47 22.44
CA TYR A 770 -13.68 19.28 23.77
C TYR A 770 -12.31 18.60 23.71
N LEU A 771 -11.57 18.73 24.80
CA LEU A 771 -10.33 18.02 25.06
C LEU A 771 -10.45 17.29 26.42
N ASP A 772 -10.77 16.00 26.40
CA ASP A 772 -10.88 15.15 27.59
C ASP A 772 -9.50 14.63 28.02
N ASP A 773 -9.23 14.66 29.33
CA ASP A 773 -7.92 14.30 29.89
C ASP A 773 -7.51 12.84 29.60
N ARG A 774 -8.45 11.95 29.30
CA ARG A 774 -8.22 10.51 29.15
C ARG A 774 -8.23 10.10 27.68
N THR A 775 -9.27 10.52 26.96
CA THR A 775 -9.60 10.10 25.60
C THR A 775 -9.09 11.05 24.53
N GLY A 776 -8.74 12.29 24.91
CA GLY A 776 -8.19 13.28 24.00
C GLY A 776 -9.27 14.16 23.35
N GLN A 777 -8.97 14.62 22.14
CA GLN A 777 -9.79 15.58 21.41
C GLN A 777 -11.10 14.95 20.86
N GLY A 778 -12.21 15.66 21.01
CA GLY A 778 -13.48 15.35 20.35
C GLY A 778 -13.60 15.91 18.92
N ARG A 779 -14.70 15.55 18.25
CA ARG A 779 -15.09 16.15 16.96
C ARG A 779 -15.69 17.55 17.17
N TRP A 780 -15.65 18.38 16.15
CA TRP A 780 -16.43 19.63 16.12
C TRP A 780 -17.90 19.36 15.85
N GLN A 781 -18.77 20.11 16.54
CA GLN A 781 -20.23 20.02 16.39
C GLN A 781 -20.84 21.42 16.38
N ARG A 782 -21.75 21.67 15.42
CA ARG A 782 -22.56 22.90 15.42
C ARG A 782 -23.64 22.81 16.50
N ILE A 783 -23.83 23.89 17.25
CA ILE A 783 -24.79 23.99 18.36
C ILE A 783 -25.99 24.86 17.96
N GLY A 784 -27.04 24.20 17.44
CA GLY A 784 -28.30 24.83 17.05
C GLY A 784 -28.19 25.74 15.81
N ASP A 785 -29.26 26.51 15.57
CA ASP A 785 -29.44 27.32 14.36
C ASP A 785 -29.32 28.84 14.58
N LEU A 786 -28.86 29.25 15.76
CA LEU A 786 -28.68 30.66 16.08
C LEU A 786 -27.46 31.22 15.34
N GLU A 787 -27.68 32.23 14.50
CA GLU A 787 -26.60 32.98 13.86
C GLU A 787 -26.02 34.05 14.79
N LEU A 788 -24.70 34.02 14.96
CA LEU A 788 -23.93 34.89 15.83
C LEU A 788 -23.52 36.17 15.08
N ALA A 789 -23.62 37.31 15.77
CA ALA A 789 -23.10 38.59 15.31
C ALA A 789 -21.63 38.80 15.70
N ASP A 790 -21.16 38.10 16.73
CA ASP A 790 -19.83 38.25 17.31
C ASP A 790 -19.41 36.97 18.04
N ASP A 791 -18.20 36.96 18.58
CA ASP A 791 -17.61 35.78 19.21
C ASP A 791 -18.32 35.43 20.54
N PRO A 792 -18.46 34.13 20.85
CA PRO A 792 -19.09 33.66 22.08
C PRO A 792 -18.27 34.03 23.32
N VAL A 793 -18.90 34.05 24.49
CA VAL A 793 -18.21 34.10 25.79
C VAL A 793 -18.66 32.95 26.68
N VAL A 794 -17.73 32.41 27.46
CA VAL A 794 -18.00 31.25 28.32
C VAL A 794 -17.46 31.42 29.73
N ALA A 795 -18.13 30.81 30.70
CA ALA A 795 -17.65 30.71 32.07
C ALA A 795 -18.06 29.36 32.68
N PHE A 796 -17.17 28.74 33.45
CA PHE A 796 -17.54 27.60 34.27
C PHE A 796 -18.31 28.07 35.50
N ASN A 797 -19.42 27.41 35.81
CA ASN A 797 -20.26 27.66 36.97
C ASN A 797 -20.19 26.47 37.94
N PRO A 798 -19.31 26.52 38.96
CA PRO A 798 -19.17 25.46 39.96
C PRO A 798 -20.46 25.13 40.72
N GLY A 799 -21.38 26.08 40.85
CA GLY A 799 -22.65 25.86 41.55
C GLY A 799 -23.65 25.02 40.75
N ALA A 800 -23.48 24.94 39.43
CA ALA A 800 -24.34 24.20 38.52
C ALA A 800 -23.63 23.03 37.83
N ASP A 801 -22.34 22.81 38.12
CA ASP A 801 -21.47 21.87 37.42
C ASP A 801 -21.58 21.98 35.90
N ALA A 802 -21.64 23.22 35.40
CA ALA A 802 -21.94 23.50 33.99
C ALA A 802 -21.05 24.59 33.39
N VAL A 803 -20.78 24.48 32.10
CA VAL A 803 -20.25 25.59 31.31
C VAL A 803 -21.41 26.44 30.85
N GLU A 804 -21.35 27.74 31.14
CA GLU A 804 -22.32 28.74 30.72
C GLU A 804 -21.83 29.41 29.45
N ILE A 805 -22.66 29.43 28.40
CA ILE A 805 -22.33 29.98 27.10
C ILE A 805 -23.27 31.13 26.80
N TYR A 806 -22.71 32.28 26.45
CA TYR A 806 -23.46 33.46 26.04
C TYR A 806 -22.99 33.94 24.68
N VAL A 807 -23.94 34.30 23.83
CA VAL A 807 -23.66 34.78 22.48
C VAL A 807 -24.49 36.00 22.15
N LEU A 808 -23.95 36.89 21.31
CA LEU A 808 -24.73 37.94 20.68
C LEU A 808 -25.29 37.41 19.36
N GLY A 809 -26.61 37.31 19.24
CA GLY A 809 -27.27 36.94 18.00
C GLY A 809 -27.25 38.07 16.96
N LYS A 810 -27.43 37.74 15.68
CA LYS A 810 -27.67 38.75 14.62
C LYS A 810 -28.94 39.57 14.84
N ASP A 811 -29.87 39.06 15.64
CA ASP A 811 -31.04 39.79 16.17
C ASP A 811 -30.68 40.84 17.24
N ARG A 812 -29.41 40.94 17.62
CA ARG A 812 -28.86 41.85 18.63
C ARG A 812 -29.28 41.54 20.07
N HIS A 813 -29.89 40.39 20.32
CA HIS A 813 -30.13 39.90 21.67
C HIS A 813 -28.96 39.06 22.18
N ILE A 814 -28.77 39.07 23.50
CA ILE A 814 -27.89 38.10 24.16
C ILE A 814 -28.69 36.81 24.36
N HIS A 815 -28.15 35.70 23.87
CA HIS A 815 -28.71 34.37 24.05
C HIS A 815 -27.80 33.54 24.95
N HIS A 816 -28.40 32.61 25.68
CA HIS A 816 -27.76 31.75 26.67
C HIS A 816 -28.07 30.29 26.40
N CYS A 817 -27.07 29.44 26.57
CA CYS A 817 -27.25 28.01 26.80
C CYS A 817 -26.21 27.52 27.81
N SER A 818 -26.44 26.34 28.39
CA SER A 818 -25.51 25.69 29.33
C SER A 818 -25.16 24.29 28.83
N MET A 819 -23.97 23.81 29.19
CA MET A 819 -23.54 22.43 29.00
C MET A 819 -23.33 21.76 30.37
N ILE A 820 -24.10 20.71 30.67
CA ILE A 820 -24.23 20.13 32.02
C ILE A 820 -23.58 18.73 32.15
N ASP A 821 -23.50 17.92 31.07
CA ASP A 821 -22.99 16.53 31.11
C ASP A 821 -22.11 16.22 29.88
N VAL A 822 -21.06 15.43 30.15
CA VAL A 822 -20.14 14.74 29.23
C VAL A 822 -20.85 13.87 28.16
N ARG A 823 -22.14 13.51 28.34
CA ARG A 823 -22.93 12.70 27.37
C ARG A 823 -23.93 13.47 26.51
N GLY A 824 -23.66 14.75 26.25
CA GLY A 824 -24.07 15.37 24.98
C GLY A 824 -25.43 16.07 24.96
N GLY A 825 -25.58 17.15 25.73
CA GLY A 825 -26.64 18.09 25.46
C GLY A 825 -26.34 19.50 25.96
N HIS A 826 -26.21 20.45 25.02
CA HIS A 826 -26.43 21.85 25.32
C HIS A 826 -27.92 22.07 25.58
N THR A 827 -28.26 22.89 26.57
CA THR A 827 -29.65 23.31 26.75
C THR A 827 -30.14 24.09 25.52
N PRO A 828 -31.45 24.13 25.25
CA PRO A 828 -31.98 25.01 24.22
C PRO A 828 -31.54 26.46 24.43
N TRP A 829 -31.42 27.21 23.35
CA TRP A 829 -31.13 28.64 23.38
C TRP A 829 -32.25 29.41 24.09
N GLU A 830 -31.88 30.25 25.04
CA GLU A 830 -32.78 31.14 25.77
C GLU A 830 -32.32 32.59 25.62
N GLN A 831 -33.26 33.48 25.27
CA GLN A 831 -32.97 34.91 25.18
C GLN A 831 -32.84 35.52 26.58
N VAL A 832 -31.73 36.22 26.83
CA VAL A 832 -31.45 36.88 28.12
C VAL A 832 -32.10 38.27 28.13
N GLY A 833 -33.35 38.32 28.55
CA GLY A 833 -34.13 39.57 28.63
C GLY A 833 -34.48 40.16 27.26
N THR A 834 -35.00 41.38 27.23
CA THR A 834 -35.56 42.00 26.00
C THR A 834 -34.72 43.13 25.42
N LEU A 835 -33.57 43.44 26.02
CA LEU A 835 -32.68 44.49 25.53
C LEU A 835 -31.86 44.01 24.34
N HIS A 836 -31.44 44.98 23.53
CA HIS A 836 -30.51 44.77 22.42
C HIS A 836 -29.15 45.38 22.75
N PHE A 837 -28.07 44.76 22.28
CA PHE A 837 -26.71 45.08 22.70
C PHE A 837 -25.79 45.51 21.56
N GLN A 838 -24.71 46.21 21.90
CA GLN A 838 -23.67 46.64 20.95
C GLN A 838 -22.67 45.52 20.62
N GLY A 839 -22.38 44.66 21.59
CA GLY A 839 -21.40 43.57 21.52
C GLY A 839 -21.75 42.44 22.48
N PRO A 840 -20.96 41.36 22.51
CA PRO A 840 -21.14 40.25 23.43
C PRO A 840 -20.97 40.71 24.89
N PRO A 841 -21.59 40.02 25.86
CA PRO A 841 -21.41 40.36 27.27
C PRO A 841 -20.01 39.99 27.76
N ALA A 842 -19.54 40.67 28.81
CA ALA A 842 -18.51 40.15 29.69
C ALA A 842 -19.16 39.23 30.72
N VAL A 843 -18.54 38.06 30.97
CA VAL A 843 -19.06 37.02 31.87
C VAL A 843 -18.06 36.74 32.99
N MET A 844 -18.57 36.51 34.21
CA MET A 844 -17.76 36.19 35.39
C MET A 844 -18.57 35.35 36.37
N TYR A 845 -17.94 34.32 36.95
CA TYR A 845 -18.49 33.64 38.11
C TYR A 845 -18.20 34.46 39.38
N ASP A 846 -19.24 34.76 40.15
CA ASP A 846 -19.15 35.42 41.44
C ASP A 846 -19.20 34.37 42.55
N GLU A 847 -18.05 34.12 43.17
CA GLU A 847 -17.90 33.15 44.27
C GLU A 847 -18.74 33.51 45.49
N GLN A 848 -18.97 34.79 45.79
CA GLN A 848 -19.73 35.21 46.96
C GLN A 848 -21.22 34.94 46.80
N LEU A 849 -21.74 35.14 45.60
CA LEU A 849 -23.14 34.90 45.28
C LEU A 849 -23.41 33.48 44.76
N GLY A 850 -22.36 32.74 44.40
CA GLY A 850 -22.49 31.42 43.78
C GLY A 850 -23.19 31.45 42.43
N THR A 851 -23.00 32.52 41.64
CA THR A 851 -23.70 32.70 40.36
C THR A 851 -22.88 33.43 39.31
N VAL A 852 -23.24 33.24 38.03
CA VAL A 852 -22.65 33.96 36.90
C VAL A 852 -23.29 35.34 36.70
N ARG A 853 -22.44 36.34 36.57
CA ARG A 853 -22.80 37.74 36.27
C ARG A 853 -22.46 38.07 34.82
N LEU A 854 -23.29 38.93 34.23
CA LEU A 854 -23.13 39.45 32.87
C LEU A 854 -23.11 40.97 32.92
N VAL A 855 -22.25 41.55 32.08
CA VAL A 855 -22.13 43.00 31.89
C VAL A 855 -22.05 43.28 30.39
N ALA A 856 -22.89 44.16 29.87
CA ALA A 856 -22.91 44.48 28.44
C ALA A 856 -23.43 45.90 28.18
N ASN A 857 -22.95 46.52 27.09
CA ASN A 857 -23.47 47.82 26.65
C ASN A 857 -24.69 47.62 25.75
N ASP A 858 -25.83 48.20 26.12
CA ASP A 858 -27.00 48.22 25.24
C ASP A 858 -26.76 49.09 23.98
N ILE A 859 -27.68 49.09 23.01
CA ILE A 859 -27.50 49.90 21.78
C ILE A 859 -27.35 51.41 22.09
N ALA A 860 -27.87 51.90 23.21
CA ALA A 860 -27.72 53.29 23.63
C ALA A 860 -26.37 53.58 24.32
N GLY A 861 -25.51 52.57 24.48
CA GLY A 861 -24.19 52.68 25.11
C GLY A 861 -24.25 52.70 26.64
N GLN A 862 -25.34 52.25 27.26
CA GLN A 862 -25.47 52.17 28.72
C GLN A 862 -24.95 50.83 29.24
N ASP A 863 -24.17 50.86 30.33
CA ASP A 863 -23.68 49.67 31.03
C ASP A 863 -24.86 48.95 31.74
N ARG A 864 -25.21 47.76 31.24
CA ARG A 864 -26.27 46.91 31.78
C ARG A 864 -25.67 45.70 32.48
N ARG A 865 -26.28 45.31 33.59
CA ARG A 865 -25.87 44.13 34.37
C ARG A 865 -27.03 43.18 34.63
N THR A 866 -26.74 41.90 34.63
CA THR A 866 -27.64 40.88 35.14
C THR A 866 -26.85 39.74 35.81
N ARG A 867 -27.56 38.84 36.50
CA ARG A 867 -27.00 37.60 37.03
C ARG A 867 -27.96 36.45 36.81
N LYS A 868 -27.41 35.25 36.69
CA LYS A 868 -28.16 34.01 36.63
C LYS A 868 -28.78 33.70 38.01
N VAL A 869 -29.97 33.13 38.04
CA VAL A 869 -30.65 32.61 39.23
C VAL A 869 -31.36 31.32 38.81
N ASN A 870 -30.87 30.18 39.28
CA ASN A 870 -31.27 28.86 38.78
C ASN A 870 -31.11 28.77 37.25
N ARG A 871 -32.20 28.52 36.51
CA ARG A 871 -32.18 28.43 35.04
C ARG A 871 -32.29 29.80 34.34
N TRP A 872 -32.76 30.83 35.03
CA TRP A 872 -33.15 32.11 34.41
C TRP A 872 -32.16 33.23 34.74
N HIS A 873 -32.29 34.35 34.04
CA HIS A 873 -31.57 35.59 34.38
C HIS A 873 -32.53 36.62 34.98
N LEU A 874 -32.01 37.43 35.90
CA LEU A 874 -32.74 38.62 36.31
C LEU A 874 -32.88 39.59 35.11
N PRO A 875 -33.87 40.50 35.13
CA PRO A 875 -33.92 41.59 34.17
C PRO A 875 -32.61 42.38 34.19
N TRP A 876 -32.17 42.85 33.02
CA TRP A 876 -31.03 43.75 32.91
C TRP A 876 -31.29 45.05 33.69
N GLN A 877 -30.33 45.46 34.51
CA GLN A 877 -30.41 46.65 35.36
C GLN A 877 -29.30 47.66 35.01
N ASP A 878 -29.57 48.93 35.27
CA ASP A 878 -28.56 49.99 35.21
C ASP A 878 -27.57 49.89 36.37
N TYR A 879 -26.32 50.27 36.11
CA TYR A 879 -25.24 50.29 37.10
C TYR A 879 -25.61 50.99 38.42
N SER A 880 -26.42 52.06 38.35
CA SER A 880 -26.84 52.87 39.50
C SER A 880 -27.72 52.14 40.51
N HIS A 881 -28.33 50.99 40.15
CA HIS A 881 -29.21 50.21 41.02
C HIS A 881 -28.59 48.91 41.55
N TRP A 882 -27.44 48.48 41.00
CA TRP A 882 -26.85 47.16 41.28
C TRP A 882 -26.09 47.09 42.62
N ILE A 883 -25.62 48.22 43.16
CA ILE A 883 -24.82 48.27 44.40
C ILE A 883 -25.70 48.07 45.66
N THR A 884 -27.02 48.12 45.53
CA THR A 884 -27.97 48.06 46.65
C THR A 884 -28.78 46.76 46.77
N ALA A 885 -28.52 45.73 45.96
CA ALA A 885 -29.38 44.52 45.84
C ALA A 885 -28.67 43.16 45.96
#